data_AF-A0A2I2ZN04-F1
#
_entry.id   AF-A0A2I2ZN04-F1
#
_cell.length_a   1.000
_cell.length_b   1.000
_cell.length_c   1.000
_cell.angle_alpha   90.00
_cell.angle_beta   90.00
_cell.angle_gamma   90.00
#
_symmetry.space_group_name_H-M   'P 1'
#
loop_
_entity.id
_entity.type
_entity.pdbx_description
1 polymer ?
#
loop_
_entity_poly.entity_id
_entity_poly.type
_entity_poly.pdbx_seq_one_letter_code
_entity_poly.pdbx_strand_id
1 'polypeptide(L)'
;MSEFRVRVSTGEAFGAGTWDKVSVSIVGTRGESPPLPLDNLGKEFTAGAEEDFQVTFPEDVGRVLLLRVHKAPPVLPLLGPLAPDAWFCRWFQLTPPRGGHLLFPCYQWLEGAGTLVLQEGTAKVSWADHHPVLQLQRQEELQARQEMYQWKAYNPGWPHCLDEKTVEDLDLNIKYSTAKNANFYLQTGSAFAEMKIKGLLDRKGLWRSLNEMKRIFNFRRTPGAEHAFEHWQEDAFFASQFLNGLNPVLIRRCHYLPKNFPVTDAMVASVLGPGTSLQAELEKGSLFLVDHGILSGIQTNVINGKPQFSVAPMTLLYQSPGCGPLLPLAIQLSQTPGPNSPIFLPTDDKWDWLLAKTWVRNAEFSFHEALTHLLHSHLLPEVFTLATLRQLPHCHPLFKSTGIGIEGFSELIRRNMKQLNYSLLCLPEDIRTRGVEDIPGYYYRDDGMQIWGAVERFVSEIIGIYYPSDESVQDDRELQAWVREIFSKGFLNQESSGIPSSLETREALVQYVTMVIFTCSAKHAAVSAGQFDSCAWMPNLPPSMQLPPPTSKGLATCEGFIATLPPVNATCDIILALWLLSKEPGDRRPLGTYPDEHFTEEAPRRSIATFQSRLAQISRGIQERNRGLVLPYTYLDPPLIENSVSI
;
A
#
# COMPACT_ATOMS: atom_id res chain seq x y z
N MET A 1 -1.87 -53.35 0.20
CA MET A 1 -2.45 -52.34 -0.70
C MET A 1 -3.09 -51.27 0.15
N SER A 2 -2.62 -50.04 -0.01
CA SER A 2 -3.22 -48.83 0.55
C SER A 2 -4.05 -48.18 -0.55
N GLU A 3 -5.27 -47.77 -0.22
CA GLU A 3 -6.23 -47.14 -1.13
C GLU A 3 -6.51 -45.73 -0.62
N PHE A 4 -6.25 -44.72 -1.44
CA PHE A 4 -6.49 -43.32 -1.13
C PHE A 4 -7.37 -42.70 -2.20
N ARG A 5 -8.37 -41.92 -1.78
CA ARG A 5 -9.01 -40.96 -2.68
C ARG A 5 -8.22 -39.66 -2.63
N VAL A 6 -7.67 -39.24 -3.76
CA VAL A 6 -7.01 -37.95 -3.95
C VAL A 6 -8.00 -37.03 -4.66
N ARG A 7 -8.36 -35.92 -4.03
CA ARG A 7 -9.17 -34.86 -4.62
C ARG A 7 -8.29 -33.68 -4.98
N VAL A 8 -8.56 -33.02 -6.11
CA VAL A 8 -7.78 -31.88 -6.60
C VAL A 8 -8.71 -30.74 -6.98
N SER A 9 -8.35 -29.50 -6.64
CA SER A 9 -9.05 -28.29 -7.11
C SER A 9 -8.13 -27.42 -7.97
N THR A 10 -8.59 -27.10 -9.17
CA THR A 10 -7.89 -26.24 -10.16
C THR A 10 -8.41 -24.80 -10.08
N GLY A 11 -7.55 -23.82 -10.36
CA GLY A 11 -7.92 -22.40 -10.37
C GLY A 11 -8.97 -22.04 -11.43
N GLU A 12 -9.75 -20.99 -11.14
CA GLU A 12 -10.75 -20.42 -12.07
C GLU A 12 -10.17 -19.35 -13.02
N ALA A 13 -8.90 -18.94 -12.81
CA ALA A 13 -8.25 -17.92 -13.62
C ALA A 13 -8.06 -18.36 -15.09
N PHE A 14 -8.05 -17.41 -16.03
CA PHE A 14 -7.78 -17.72 -17.42
C PHE A 14 -6.36 -18.29 -17.59
N GLY A 15 -6.29 -19.50 -18.13
CA GLY A 15 -5.06 -20.29 -18.24
C GLY A 15 -4.76 -21.23 -17.06
N ALA A 16 -5.59 -21.26 -16.01
CA ALA A 16 -5.33 -22.04 -14.81
C ALA A 16 -5.42 -23.57 -14.98
N GLY A 17 -6.19 -24.06 -15.97
CA GLY A 17 -6.36 -25.49 -16.24
C GLY A 17 -5.48 -25.99 -17.38
N THR A 18 -4.91 -27.18 -17.22
CA THR A 18 -3.81 -27.71 -18.05
C THR A 18 -4.23 -28.91 -18.91
N TRP A 19 -3.43 -29.27 -19.91
CA TRP A 19 -3.47 -30.56 -20.63
C TRP A 19 -2.30 -31.49 -20.27
N ASP A 20 -1.36 -31.04 -19.43
CA ASP A 20 -0.27 -31.86 -18.92
C ASP A 20 -0.78 -32.99 -18.00
N LYS A 21 -0.04 -34.10 -17.95
CA LYS A 21 -0.34 -35.21 -17.05
C LYS A 21 0.22 -34.92 -15.66
N VAL A 22 -0.64 -35.05 -14.66
CA VAL A 22 -0.31 -34.89 -13.24
C VAL A 22 -0.19 -36.26 -12.58
N SER A 23 0.81 -36.42 -11.71
CA SER A 23 0.96 -37.57 -10.84
C SER A 23 1.44 -37.14 -9.46
N VAL A 24 1.15 -37.93 -8.43
CA VAL A 24 1.48 -37.61 -7.04
C VAL A 24 2.26 -38.73 -6.35
N SER A 25 3.26 -38.35 -5.54
CA SER A 25 3.98 -39.28 -4.67
C SER A 25 3.64 -38.93 -3.22
N ILE A 26 3.04 -39.88 -2.50
CA ILE A 26 2.60 -39.70 -1.12
C ILE A 26 3.75 -40.10 -0.19
N VAL A 27 4.31 -39.13 0.53
CA VAL A 27 5.43 -39.34 1.45
C VAL A 27 4.89 -39.49 2.87
N GLY A 28 5.31 -40.53 3.59
CA GLY A 28 4.90 -40.76 4.97
C GLY A 28 6.02 -41.30 5.87
N THR A 29 5.71 -41.48 7.15
CA THR A 29 6.66 -41.90 8.19
C THR A 29 7.32 -43.27 7.96
N ARG A 30 6.82 -44.08 7.02
CA ARG A 30 7.33 -45.43 6.71
C ARG A 30 7.98 -45.56 5.32
N GLY A 31 7.84 -44.56 4.45
CA GLY A 31 8.28 -44.63 3.06
C GLY A 31 7.55 -43.62 2.16
N GLU A 32 7.80 -43.70 0.86
CA GLU A 32 7.24 -42.85 -0.18
C GLU A 32 6.60 -43.74 -1.27
N SER A 33 5.40 -43.40 -1.75
CA SER A 33 4.79 -44.12 -2.87
C SER A 33 5.55 -43.87 -4.16
N PRO A 34 5.51 -44.78 -5.16
CA PRO A 34 5.86 -44.40 -6.53
C PRO A 34 4.90 -43.29 -7.03
N PRO A 35 5.25 -42.56 -8.10
CA PRO A 35 4.34 -41.59 -8.72
C PRO A 35 3.03 -42.24 -9.17
N LEU A 36 1.92 -41.81 -8.56
CA LEU A 36 0.57 -42.32 -8.80
C LEU A 36 -0.10 -41.40 -9.83
N PRO A 37 -0.51 -41.89 -11.02
CA PRO A 37 -1.14 -41.06 -12.03
C PRO A 37 -2.53 -40.60 -11.56
N LEU A 38 -2.84 -39.33 -11.81
CA LEU A 38 -4.19 -38.77 -11.61
C LEU A 38 -4.83 -38.60 -12.99
N ASP A 39 -5.47 -39.67 -13.45
CA ASP A 39 -5.93 -39.80 -14.84
C ASP A 39 -7.24 -40.61 -14.91
N ASN A 40 -8.39 -39.93 -15.05
CA ASN A 40 -9.69 -40.57 -15.28
C ASN A 40 -10.05 -40.56 -16.78
N LEU A 41 -11.26 -41.02 -17.13
CA LEU A 41 -11.77 -41.02 -18.50
C LEU A 41 -12.32 -39.65 -18.89
N GLY A 42 -11.46 -38.72 -19.33
CA GLY A 42 -11.91 -37.41 -19.79
C GLY A 42 -10.78 -36.45 -20.12
N LYS A 43 -11.07 -35.15 -19.94
CA LYS A 43 -10.05 -34.13 -19.72
C LYS A 43 -10.18 -33.62 -18.28
N GLU A 44 -9.27 -34.08 -17.44
CA GLU A 44 -9.09 -33.61 -16.08
C GLU A 44 -8.43 -32.22 -16.03
N PHE A 45 -8.31 -31.63 -14.85
CA PHE A 45 -7.60 -30.38 -14.56
C PHE A 45 -8.10 -29.18 -15.40
N THR A 46 -9.40 -29.15 -15.67
CA THR A 46 -10.06 -28.02 -16.32
C THR A 46 -10.15 -26.83 -15.34
N ALA A 47 -10.11 -25.59 -15.85
CA ALA A 47 -10.20 -24.40 -15.01
C ALA A 47 -11.50 -24.40 -14.18
N GLY A 48 -11.38 -24.20 -12.87
CA GLY A 48 -12.48 -24.28 -11.89
C GLY A 48 -12.95 -25.69 -11.52
N ALA A 49 -12.30 -26.75 -12.01
CA ALA A 49 -12.69 -28.12 -11.69
C ALA A 49 -12.31 -28.54 -10.26
N GLU A 50 -13.16 -29.39 -9.66
CA GLU A 50 -12.86 -30.17 -8.45
C GLU A 50 -13.10 -31.65 -8.78
N GLU A 51 -12.03 -32.45 -8.77
CA GLU A 51 -12.01 -33.79 -9.35
C GLU A 51 -11.52 -34.83 -8.31
N ASP A 52 -12.16 -35.99 -8.26
CA ASP A 52 -11.81 -37.12 -7.38
C ASP A 52 -11.09 -38.21 -8.19
N PHE A 53 -9.96 -38.70 -7.67
CA PHE A 53 -9.16 -39.79 -8.21
C PHE A 53 -9.00 -40.89 -7.16
N GLN A 54 -9.03 -42.17 -7.57
CA GLN A 54 -8.74 -43.29 -6.70
C GLN A 54 -7.35 -43.85 -7.01
N VAL A 55 -6.44 -43.84 -6.04
CA VAL A 55 -5.07 -44.34 -6.20
C VAL A 55 -4.79 -45.48 -5.23
N THR A 56 -4.17 -46.55 -5.74
CA THR A 56 -3.83 -47.74 -4.96
C THR A 56 -2.37 -48.13 -5.17
N PHE A 57 -1.65 -48.42 -4.08
CA PHE A 57 -0.26 -48.89 -4.13
C PHE A 57 -0.03 -50.02 -3.11
N PRO A 58 1.00 -50.88 -3.27
CA PRO A 58 1.11 -52.11 -2.48
C PRO A 58 1.36 -51.87 -0.99
N GLU A 59 2.23 -50.91 -0.68
CA GLU A 59 2.85 -50.69 0.63
C GLU A 59 2.07 -49.69 1.52
N ASP A 60 2.47 -49.58 2.79
CA ASP A 60 1.91 -48.63 3.76
C ASP A 60 2.95 -47.56 4.12
N VAL A 61 2.66 -46.31 3.77
CA VAL A 61 3.50 -45.14 4.08
C VAL A 61 3.34 -44.65 5.52
N GLY A 62 2.36 -45.15 6.27
CA GLY A 62 2.06 -44.73 7.65
C GLY A 62 1.37 -43.37 7.71
N ARG A 63 1.78 -42.49 8.64
CA ARG A 63 1.28 -41.12 8.69
C ARG A 63 1.84 -40.35 7.50
N VAL A 64 0.96 -39.78 6.67
CA VAL A 64 1.35 -38.88 5.58
C VAL A 64 2.02 -37.62 6.14
N LEU A 65 3.07 -37.18 5.47
CA LEU A 65 3.91 -36.03 5.83
C LEU A 65 3.91 -34.99 4.72
N LEU A 66 4.18 -35.42 3.48
CA LEU A 66 4.23 -34.56 2.30
C LEU A 66 3.44 -35.19 1.14
N LEU A 67 2.96 -34.33 0.26
CA LEU A 67 2.47 -34.69 -1.06
C LEU A 67 3.40 -34.07 -2.11
N ARG A 68 4.13 -34.91 -2.85
CA ARG A 68 4.81 -34.44 -4.07
C ARG A 68 3.83 -34.46 -5.22
N VAL A 69 3.87 -33.42 -6.05
CA VAL A 69 3.03 -33.24 -7.23
C VAL A 69 3.94 -33.02 -8.43
N HIS A 70 3.92 -33.95 -9.36
CA HIS A 70 4.76 -33.95 -10.56
C HIS A 70 3.88 -33.67 -11.78
N LYS A 71 4.28 -32.69 -12.61
CA LYS A 71 3.60 -32.35 -13.86
C LYS A 71 4.51 -32.65 -15.05
N ALA A 72 3.99 -33.28 -16.10
CA ALA A 72 4.73 -33.53 -17.34
C ALA A 72 3.84 -33.38 -18.58
N PRO A 73 4.31 -32.74 -19.66
CA PRO A 73 3.54 -32.63 -20.91
C PRO A 73 3.33 -34.01 -21.55
N PRO A 74 2.22 -34.21 -22.29
CA PRO A 74 1.95 -35.50 -22.93
C PRO A 74 3.04 -35.86 -23.94
N VAL A 75 3.50 -37.10 -23.90
CA VAL A 75 4.58 -37.61 -24.77
C VAL A 75 3.99 -38.36 -25.95
N LEU A 76 4.23 -37.87 -27.16
CA LEU A 76 3.83 -38.54 -28.40
C LEU A 76 4.94 -39.50 -28.89
N PRO A 77 4.60 -40.76 -29.25
CA PRO A 77 5.57 -41.69 -29.84
C PRO A 77 6.28 -41.09 -31.04
N LEU A 78 7.61 -41.24 -31.10
CA LEU A 78 8.51 -40.71 -32.15
C LEU A 78 8.58 -39.18 -32.29
N LEU A 79 7.78 -38.40 -31.54
CA LEU A 79 7.77 -36.94 -31.57
C LEU A 79 8.23 -36.28 -30.26
N GLY A 80 8.17 -37.01 -29.14
CA GLY A 80 8.63 -36.52 -27.83
C GLY A 80 7.54 -35.79 -27.03
N PRO A 81 7.91 -35.07 -25.96
CA PRO A 81 6.97 -34.27 -25.18
C PRO A 81 6.38 -33.11 -26.01
N LEU A 82 5.11 -32.80 -25.77
CA LEU A 82 4.50 -31.55 -26.22
C LEU A 82 5.06 -30.34 -25.43
N ALA A 83 4.66 -29.13 -25.84
CA ALA A 83 4.97 -27.92 -25.08
C ALA A 83 4.34 -28.00 -23.66
N PRO A 84 5.05 -27.59 -22.60
CA PRO A 84 4.49 -27.59 -21.24
C PRO A 84 3.29 -26.64 -21.13
N ASP A 85 2.20 -27.12 -20.55
CA ASP A 85 1.02 -26.31 -20.28
C ASP A 85 0.95 -25.95 -18.78
N ALA A 86 0.82 -24.66 -18.46
CA ALA A 86 0.86 -24.17 -17.07
C ALA A 86 -0.39 -24.64 -16.30
N TRP A 87 -0.27 -24.78 -14.97
CA TRP A 87 -1.39 -25.22 -14.13
C TRP A 87 -1.42 -24.47 -12.81
N PHE A 88 -2.54 -23.83 -12.47
CA PHE A 88 -2.74 -23.25 -11.14
C PHE A 88 -3.55 -24.21 -10.27
N CYS A 89 -2.90 -24.81 -9.27
CA CYS A 89 -3.55 -25.67 -8.31
C CYS A 89 -3.96 -24.88 -7.06
N ARG A 90 -5.22 -25.00 -6.64
CA ARG A 90 -5.73 -24.39 -5.39
C ARG A 90 -5.36 -25.24 -4.18
N TRP A 91 -5.71 -26.52 -4.20
CA TRP A 91 -5.43 -27.47 -3.11
C TRP A 91 -5.59 -28.92 -3.56
N PHE A 92 -4.99 -29.83 -2.79
CA PHE A 92 -5.25 -31.28 -2.81
C PHE A 92 -5.90 -31.72 -1.50
N GLN A 93 -6.82 -32.68 -1.53
CA GLN A 93 -7.35 -33.33 -0.32
C GLN A 93 -7.17 -34.85 -0.42
N LEU A 94 -6.45 -35.45 0.53
CA LEU A 94 -6.29 -36.90 0.65
C LEU A 94 -7.34 -37.45 1.61
N THR A 95 -8.03 -38.52 1.21
CA THR A 95 -8.88 -39.33 2.09
C THR A 95 -8.24 -40.72 2.24
N PRO A 96 -7.57 -41.03 3.36
CA PRO A 96 -7.04 -42.37 3.65
C PRO A 96 -8.18 -43.37 3.92
N PRO A 97 -7.94 -44.69 3.83
CA PRO A 97 -9.00 -45.69 3.91
C PRO A 97 -9.54 -45.91 5.34
N ARG A 98 -8.84 -45.36 6.35
CA ARG A 98 -9.22 -45.37 7.77
C ARG A 98 -8.69 -44.12 8.48
N GLY A 99 -9.19 -42.94 8.12
CA GLY A 99 -8.82 -41.68 8.78
C GLY A 99 -9.70 -40.51 8.34
N GLY A 100 -9.45 -39.33 8.92
CA GLY A 100 -10.04 -38.08 8.46
C GLY A 100 -9.40 -37.57 7.16
N HIS A 101 -10.02 -36.56 6.54
CA HIS A 101 -9.44 -35.86 5.40
C HIS A 101 -8.17 -35.11 5.82
N LEU A 102 -7.18 -35.09 4.93
CA LEU A 102 -5.94 -34.30 5.03
C LEU A 102 -5.96 -33.28 3.89
N LEU A 103 -5.81 -31.99 4.19
CA LEU A 103 -5.92 -30.91 3.20
C LEU A 103 -4.54 -30.27 2.97
N PHE A 104 -4.15 -30.12 1.71
CA PHE A 104 -2.85 -29.61 1.28
C PHE A 104 -3.10 -28.33 0.46
N PRO A 105 -3.15 -27.15 1.10
CA PRO A 105 -3.31 -25.88 0.41
C PRO A 105 -2.10 -25.61 -0.49
N CYS A 106 -2.34 -25.09 -1.69
CA CYS A 106 -1.34 -25.00 -2.75
C CYS A 106 -1.26 -23.58 -3.32
N TYR A 107 -2.36 -23.08 -3.86
CA TYR A 107 -2.58 -21.72 -4.37
C TYR A 107 -1.43 -21.13 -5.21
N GLN A 108 -0.85 -21.95 -6.09
CA GLN A 108 0.30 -21.57 -6.92
C GLN A 108 0.29 -22.24 -8.30
N TRP A 109 1.03 -21.63 -9.22
CA TRP A 109 1.32 -22.13 -10.56
C TRP A 109 2.43 -23.17 -10.54
N LEU A 110 2.23 -24.25 -11.29
CA LEU A 110 3.26 -25.20 -11.67
C LEU A 110 3.58 -24.97 -13.15
N GLU A 111 4.84 -24.65 -13.45
CA GLU A 111 5.36 -24.50 -14.81
C GLU A 111 6.33 -25.64 -15.18
N GLY A 112 6.53 -25.84 -16.49
CA GLY A 112 7.49 -26.82 -17.01
C GLY A 112 7.29 -28.24 -16.49
N ALA A 113 8.40 -28.94 -16.25
CA ALA A 113 8.46 -30.27 -15.64
C ALA A 113 8.89 -30.18 -14.15
N GLY A 114 8.21 -29.32 -13.39
CA GLY A 114 8.47 -29.13 -11.96
C GLY A 114 7.97 -30.28 -11.08
N THR A 115 8.52 -30.37 -9.87
CA THR A 115 7.95 -31.12 -8.75
C THR A 115 7.64 -30.16 -7.62
N LEU A 116 6.35 -29.94 -7.35
CA LEU A 116 5.89 -29.22 -6.18
C LEU A 116 5.86 -30.17 -4.97
N VAL A 117 6.12 -29.67 -3.77
CA VAL A 117 6.10 -30.45 -2.53
C VAL A 117 5.27 -29.70 -1.49
N LEU A 118 4.13 -30.28 -1.09
CA LEU A 118 3.16 -29.68 -0.17
C LEU A 118 3.19 -30.36 1.20
N GLN A 119 3.11 -29.56 2.27
CA GLN A 119 2.73 -30.05 3.61
C GLN A 119 1.21 -30.10 3.76
N GLU A 120 0.73 -30.86 4.74
CA GLU A 120 -0.65 -30.75 5.23
C GLU A 120 -0.86 -29.36 5.85
N GLY A 121 -2.02 -28.75 5.60
CA GLY A 121 -2.29 -27.33 5.82
C GLY A 121 -2.48 -26.88 7.26
N THR A 122 -2.38 -27.78 8.24
CA THR A 122 -2.20 -27.40 9.64
C THR A 122 -0.93 -26.54 9.75
N ALA A 123 -1.06 -25.26 10.08
CA ALA A 123 0.09 -24.36 10.10
C ALA A 123 1.12 -24.75 11.17
N LYS A 124 2.41 -24.68 10.82
CA LYS A 124 3.52 -25.06 11.72
C LYS A 124 4.67 -24.06 11.66
N VAL A 125 5.02 -23.53 12.83
CA VAL A 125 6.30 -22.87 13.15
C VAL A 125 7.46 -23.87 13.10
N SER A 126 8.70 -23.38 13.01
CA SER A 126 9.87 -24.23 12.72
C SER A 126 10.09 -25.34 13.77
N TRP A 127 9.76 -25.05 15.04
CA TRP A 127 9.87 -26.01 16.15
C TRP A 127 8.67 -26.96 16.30
N ALA A 128 7.56 -26.77 15.58
CA ALA A 128 6.34 -27.57 15.79
C ALA A 128 6.35 -28.96 15.12
N ASP A 129 7.32 -29.26 14.24
CA ASP A 129 7.51 -30.60 13.70
C ASP A 129 9.00 -30.97 13.56
N HIS A 130 9.46 -31.92 14.38
CA HIS A 130 10.84 -32.39 14.38
C HIS A 130 11.09 -33.55 13.40
N HIS A 131 10.12 -33.94 12.57
CA HIS A 131 10.33 -35.04 11.62
C HIS A 131 11.35 -34.62 10.54
N PRO A 132 12.46 -35.37 10.32
CA PRO A 132 13.58 -34.90 9.50
C PRO A 132 13.19 -34.64 8.03
N VAL A 133 12.23 -35.38 7.49
CA VAL A 133 11.68 -35.16 6.13
C VAL A 133 11.00 -33.79 5.99
N LEU A 134 10.33 -33.30 7.04
CA LEU A 134 9.64 -32.02 7.03
C LEU A 134 10.62 -30.86 7.26
N GLN A 135 11.62 -31.06 8.13
CA GLN A 135 12.72 -30.13 8.32
C GLN A 135 13.56 -29.95 7.04
N LEU A 136 13.86 -31.04 6.33
CA LEU A 136 14.54 -31.00 5.04
C LEU A 136 13.70 -30.26 4.00
N GLN A 137 12.40 -30.55 3.89
CA GLN A 137 11.51 -29.88 2.94
C GLN A 137 11.44 -28.36 3.18
N ARG A 138 11.37 -27.87 4.43
CA ARG A 138 11.45 -26.43 4.73
C ARG A 138 12.78 -25.81 4.26
N GLN A 139 13.89 -26.50 4.49
CA GLN A 139 15.23 -26.02 4.11
C GLN A 139 15.38 -25.96 2.58
N GLU A 140 14.94 -26.98 1.85
CA GLU A 140 14.93 -27.01 0.38
C GLU A 140 13.98 -25.95 -0.21
N GLU A 141 12.80 -25.76 0.38
CA GLU A 141 11.82 -24.74 -0.03
C GLU A 141 12.36 -23.30 0.16
N LEU A 142 12.94 -23.02 1.33
CA LEU A 142 13.53 -21.70 1.63
C LEU A 142 14.77 -21.44 0.77
N GLN A 143 15.63 -22.43 0.52
CA GLN A 143 16.76 -22.27 -0.40
C GLN A 143 16.26 -21.94 -1.81
N ALA A 144 15.29 -22.69 -2.34
CA ALA A 144 14.74 -22.43 -3.68
C ALA A 144 14.12 -21.02 -3.78
N ARG A 145 13.42 -20.53 -2.75
CA ARG A 145 12.92 -19.14 -2.72
C ARG A 145 14.05 -18.10 -2.59
N GLN A 146 15.12 -18.39 -1.86
CA GLN A 146 16.25 -17.48 -1.73
C GLN A 146 17.09 -17.37 -3.00
N GLU A 147 17.11 -18.42 -3.82
CA GLU A 147 17.70 -18.44 -5.17
C GLU A 147 16.80 -17.76 -6.21
N MET A 148 15.49 -18.00 -6.17
CA MET A 148 14.52 -17.43 -7.13
C MET A 148 14.21 -15.96 -6.90
N TYR A 149 14.08 -15.51 -5.64
CA TYR A 149 13.67 -14.15 -5.29
C TYR A 149 14.82 -13.42 -4.61
N GLN A 150 15.61 -12.68 -5.40
CA GLN A 150 16.83 -12.01 -4.94
C GLN A 150 16.64 -10.51 -4.71
N TRP A 151 17.53 -9.90 -3.92
CA TRP A 151 17.52 -8.46 -3.62
C TRP A 151 18.54 -7.70 -4.46
N LYS A 152 18.12 -6.62 -5.13
CA LYS A 152 19.03 -5.58 -5.62
C LYS A 152 18.89 -4.27 -4.87
N ALA A 153 19.93 -3.44 -4.92
CA ALA A 153 19.83 -2.03 -4.57
C ALA A 153 19.34 -1.25 -5.80
N TYR A 154 18.16 -0.63 -5.73
CA TYR A 154 17.63 0.18 -6.83
C TYR A 154 18.37 1.50 -6.99
N ASN A 155 18.59 2.20 -5.87
CA ASN A 155 19.30 3.46 -5.78
C ASN A 155 20.02 3.57 -4.43
N PRO A 156 21.14 4.32 -4.30
CA PRO A 156 21.88 4.43 -3.04
C PRO A 156 21.02 5.04 -1.93
N GLY A 157 20.86 4.35 -0.80
CA GLY A 157 20.08 4.84 0.34
C GLY A 157 18.56 4.77 0.17
N TRP A 158 18.06 4.06 -0.84
CA TRP A 158 16.70 3.53 -0.87
C TRP A 158 16.65 2.16 -0.16
N PRO A 159 15.46 1.67 0.21
CA PRO A 159 15.23 0.24 0.41
C PRO A 159 15.70 -0.59 -0.80
N HIS A 160 16.08 -1.84 -0.56
CA HIS A 160 16.30 -2.81 -1.64
C HIS A 160 14.96 -3.29 -2.23
N CYS A 161 14.99 -3.79 -3.46
CA CYS A 161 13.84 -4.31 -4.20
C CYS A 161 14.15 -5.67 -4.87
N LEU A 162 13.16 -6.31 -5.46
CA LEU A 162 13.28 -7.56 -6.21
C LEU A 162 14.28 -7.43 -7.38
N ASP A 163 15.12 -8.45 -7.62
CA ASP A 163 16.11 -8.40 -8.71
C ASP A 163 15.59 -8.65 -10.13
N GLU A 164 14.31 -8.34 -10.39
CA GLU A 164 13.74 -8.41 -11.74
C GLU A 164 13.80 -7.09 -12.53
N LYS A 165 13.88 -7.18 -13.86
CA LYS A 165 14.10 -6.02 -14.74
C LYS A 165 12.81 -5.56 -15.43
N THR A 166 11.93 -6.48 -15.79
CA THR A 166 10.66 -6.21 -16.44
C THR A 166 9.54 -7.04 -15.83
N VAL A 167 8.29 -6.66 -16.12
CA VAL A 167 7.09 -7.44 -15.73
C VAL A 167 6.98 -8.78 -16.48
N GLU A 168 7.75 -8.95 -17.57
CA GLU A 168 7.77 -10.18 -18.36
C GLU A 168 8.67 -11.25 -17.73
N ASP A 169 9.74 -10.84 -17.04
CA ASP A 169 10.71 -11.73 -16.39
C ASP A 169 10.16 -12.42 -15.12
N LEU A 170 9.21 -11.76 -14.42
CA LEU A 170 8.61 -12.20 -13.16
C LEU A 170 8.05 -13.64 -13.18
N ASP A 171 8.14 -14.37 -12.07
CA ASP A 171 7.44 -15.65 -11.88
C ASP A 171 5.90 -15.51 -11.94
N LEU A 172 5.18 -16.56 -12.39
CA LEU A 172 3.71 -16.52 -12.53
C LEU A 172 2.97 -16.29 -11.20
N ASN A 173 3.56 -16.61 -10.06
CA ASN A 173 2.94 -16.45 -8.74
C ASN A 173 3.00 -14.99 -8.22
N ILE A 174 3.81 -14.13 -8.81
CA ILE A 174 3.88 -12.69 -8.53
C ILE A 174 3.34 -11.80 -9.67
N LYS A 175 3.05 -12.37 -10.84
CA LYS A 175 2.40 -11.67 -11.97
C LYS A 175 0.94 -11.35 -11.68
N TYR A 176 0.45 -10.22 -12.22
CA TYR A 176 -1.00 -9.93 -12.25
C TYR A 176 -1.73 -11.03 -13.04
N SER A 177 -2.93 -11.40 -12.57
CA SER A 177 -3.81 -12.26 -13.37
C SER A 177 -4.10 -11.62 -14.74
N THR A 178 -4.20 -12.45 -15.77
CA THR A 178 -4.48 -11.99 -17.15
C THR A 178 -5.73 -11.13 -17.24
N ALA A 179 -6.76 -11.42 -16.44
CA ALA A 179 -7.97 -10.61 -16.30
C ALA A 179 -7.70 -9.22 -15.69
N LYS A 180 -6.96 -9.14 -14.56
CA LYS A 180 -6.58 -7.88 -13.91
C LYS A 180 -5.72 -7.01 -14.84
N ASN A 181 -4.73 -7.63 -15.46
CA ASN A 181 -3.80 -6.98 -16.39
C ASN A 181 -4.53 -6.44 -17.65
N ALA A 182 -5.38 -7.26 -18.28
CA ALA A 182 -6.19 -6.82 -19.41
C ALA A 182 -7.16 -5.69 -19.04
N ASN A 183 -7.78 -5.75 -17.86
CA ASN A 183 -8.63 -4.67 -17.35
C ASN A 183 -7.86 -3.36 -17.18
N PHE A 184 -6.67 -3.41 -16.56
CA PHE A 184 -5.77 -2.27 -16.38
C PHE A 184 -5.33 -1.66 -17.71
N TYR A 185 -4.88 -2.46 -18.68
CA TYR A 185 -4.49 -1.97 -20.00
C TYR A 185 -5.66 -1.41 -20.81
N LEU A 186 -6.86 -1.98 -20.70
CA LEU A 186 -8.07 -1.45 -21.35
C LEU A 186 -8.49 -0.09 -20.74
N GLN A 187 -8.48 0.04 -19.40
CA GLN A 187 -8.75 1.32 -18.74
C GLN A 187 -7.71 2.38 -19.12
N THR A 188 -6.43 2.02 -19.09
CA THR A 188 -5.29 2.88 -19.45
C THR A 188 -5.40 3.35 -20.91
N GLY A 189 -5.58 2.41 -21.85
CA GLY A 189 -5.68 2.71 -23.27
C GLY A 189 -6.89 3.58 -23.61
N SER A 190 -8.06 3.31 -23.01
CA SER A 190 -9.27 4.12 -23.17
C SER A 190 -9.07 5.55 -22.64
N ALA A 191 -8.55 5.70 -21.42
CA ALA A 191 -8.37 6.99 -20.78
C ALA A 191 -7.27 7.84 -21.46
N PHE A 192 -6.16 7.22 -21.86
CA PHE A 192 -5.12 7.85 -22.65
C PHE A 192 -5.65 8.32 -24.01
N ALA A 193 -6.36 7.45 -24.76
CA ALA A 193 -6.92 7.79 -26.06
C ALA A 193 -7.87 9.01 -25.96
N GLU A 194 -8.69 9.08 -24.92
CA GLU A 194 -9.61 10.20 -24.71
C GLU A 194 -8.87 11.53 -24.43
N MET A 195 -7.85 11.52 -23.56
CA MET A 195 -7.03 12.70 -23.26
C MET A 195 -6.16 13.13 -24.47
N LYS A 196 -5.68 12.16 -25.25
CA LYS A 196 -4.87 12.34 -26.46
C LYS A 196 -5.69 12.92 -27.62
N ILE A 197 -6.85 12.36 -27.93
CA ILE A 197 -7.75 12.82 -29.01
C ILE A 197 -8.28 14.23 -28.71
N LYS A 198 -8.50 14.59 -27.43
CA LYS A 198 -8.83 15.96 -27.01
C LYS A 198 -7.67 16.97 -27.16
N GLY A 199 -6.49 16.53 -27.62
CA GLY A 199 -5.30 17.34 -27.85
C GLY A 199 -4.66 17.89 -26.58
N LEU A 200 -4.99 17.34 -25.41
CA LEU A 200 -4.58 17.90 -24.12
C LEU A 200 -3.14 17.48 -23.75
N LEU A 201 -2.79 16.21 -23.97
CA LEU A 201 -1.45 15.66 -23.70
C LEU A 201 -0.35 16.25 -24.62
N ASP A 202 -0.71 16.89 -25.73
CA ASP A 202 0.24 17.57 -26.64
C ASP A 202 0.40 19.07 -26.31
N ARG A 203 -0.45 19.64 -25.45
CA ARG A 203 -0.53 21.09 -25.26
C ARG A 203 0.48 21.59 -24.21
N LYS A 204 1.70 21.88 -24.66
CA LYS A 204 2.84 22.36 -23.86
C LYS A 204 2.68 23.75 -23.20
N GLY A 205 1.56 24.44 -23.42
CA GLY A 205 1.29 25.80 -22.94
C GLY A 205 0.43 25.87 -21.69
N LEU A 206 0.13 27.10 -21.24
CA LEU A 206 -0.76 27.38 -20.11
C LEU A 206 -2.22 27.01 -20.41
N TRP A 207 -3.01 26.87 -19.35
CA TRP A 207 -4.47 26.94 -19.42
C TRP A 207 -4.90 28.38 -19.76
N ARG A 208 -5.96 28.55 -20.57
CA ARG A 208 -6.43 29.89 -20.98
C ARG A 208 -7.11 30.66 -19.85
N SER A 209 -7.65 29.94 -18.87
CA SER A 209 -8.26 30.47 -17.65
C SER A 209 -8.50 29.34 -16.65
N LEU A 210 -8.79 29.66 -15.39
CA LEU A 210 -9.27 28.67 -14.41
C LEU A 210 -10.53 27.95 -14.91
N ASN A 211 -11.43 28.64 -15.63
CA ASN A 211 -12.62 28.02 -16.19
C ASN A 211 -12.30 26.96 -17.28
N GLU A 212 -11.17 27.07 -17.98
CA GLU A 212 -10.77 26.02 -18.93
C GLU A 212 -10.33 24.73 -18.21
N MET A 213 -9.78 24.81 -16.99
CA MET A 213 -9.38 23.63 -16.20
C MET A 213 -10.57 22.72 -15.89
N LYS A 214 -11.80 23.26 -15.85
CA LYS A 214 -13.04 22.47 -15.71
C LYS A 214 -13.25 21.45 -16.84
N ARG A 215 -12.50 21.52 -17.95
CA ARG A 215 -12.48 20.48 -19.01
C ARG A 215 -12.04 19.10 -18.49
N ILE A 216 -11.38 19.00 -17.34
CA ILE A 216 -11.08 17.71 -16.70
C ILE A 216 -12.36 16.97 -16.30
N PHE A 217 -13.41 17.68 -15.88
CA PHE A 217 -14.72 17.06 -15.57
C PHE A 217 -15.45 16.52 -16.81
N ASN A 218 -15.01 16.90 -18.01
CA ASN A 218 -15.46 16.31 -19.28
C ASN A 218 -14.63 15.07 -19.66
N PHE A 219 -13.66 14.66 -18.83
CA PHE A 219 -12.94 13.38 -18.92
C PHE A 219 -13.45 12.45 -17.83
N ARG A 220 -13.27 12.79 -16.55
CA ARG A 220 -13.72 11.98 -15.40
C ARG A 220 -14.19 12.92 -14.29
N ARG A 221 -15.15 12.47 -13.47
CA ARG A 221 -15.86 13.30 -12.48
C ARG A 221 -16.32 12.43 -11.31
N THR A 222 -16.21 12.96 -10.09
CA THR A 222 -16.55 12.31 -8.81
C THR A 222 -17.03 13.38 -7.82
N PRO A 223 -17.86 13.05 -6.82
CA PRO A 223 -18.34 14.04 -5.85
C PRO A 223 -17.22 14.75 -5.07
N GLY A 224 -16.15 14.05 -4.69
CA GLY A 224 -15.00 14.66 -4.01
C GLY A 224 -14.26 15.66 -4.91
N ALA A 225 -14.04 15.32 -6.18
CA ALA A 225 -13.43 16.23 -7.16
C ALA A 225 -14.30 17.46 -7.47
N GLU A 226 -15.63 17.33 -7.44
CA GLU A 226 -16.56 18.45 -7.57
C GLU A 226 -16.50 19.38 -6.36
N HIS A 227 -16.60 18.81 -5.16
CA HIS A 227 -16.45 19.56 -3.90
C HIS A 227 -15.09 20.28 -3.83
N ALA A 228 -14.02 19.67 -4.34
CA ALA A 228 -12.72 20.32 -4.48
C ALA A 228 -12.77 21.52 -5.44
N PHE A 229 -13.41 21.41 -6.61
CA PHE A 229 -13.60 22.56 -7.51
C PHE A 229 -14.43 23.69 -6.87
N GLU A 230 -15.46 23.36 -6.10
CA GLU A 230 -16.33 24.35 -5.48
C GLU A 230 -15.65 25.06 -4.29
N HIS A 231 -14.95 24.31 -3.42
CA HIS A 231 -14.47 24.81 -2.14
C HIS A 231 -12.95 25.05 -2.01
N TRP A 232 -12.09 24.78 -3.03
CA TRP A 232 -10.62 24.95 -2.92
C TRP A 232 -10.11 26.34 -2.48
N GLN A 233 -10.89 27.40 -2.69
CA GLN A 233 -10.54 28.76 -2.25
C GLN A 233 -10.74 28.97 -0.75
N GLU A 234 -11.55 28.13 -0.09
CA GLU A 234 -11.91 28.28 1.31
C GLU A 234 -10.78 27.83 2.25
N ASP A 235 -10.67 28.52 3.39
CA ASP A 235 -9.63 28.26 4.38
C ASP A 235 -9.93 26.99 5.20
N ALA A 236 -11.20 26.73 5.51
CA ALA A 236 -11.63 25.51 6.19
C ALA A 236 -11.41 24.25 5.32
N PHE A 237 -11.73 24.28 4.03
CA PHE A 237 -11.49 23.15 3.11
C PHE A 237 -10.01 22.91 2.79
N PHE A 238 -9.20 23.97 2.74
CA PHE A 238 -7.74 23.85 2.68
C PHE A 238 -7.20 23.14 3.93
N ALA A 239 -7.64 23.54 5.13
CA ALA A 239 -7.21 22.93 6.38
C ALA A 239 -7.71 21.48 6.56
N SER A 240 -8.96 21.19 6.21
CA SER A 240 -9.55 19.85 6.38
C SER A 240 -8.84 18.78 5.55
N GLN A 241 -8.15 19.16 4.47
CA GLN A 241 -7.37 18.21 3.66
C GLN A 241 -6.13 17.65 4.38
N PHE A 242 -5.61 18.32 5.43
CA PHE A 242 -4.56 17.75 6.28
C PHE A 242 -5.08 16.71 7.29
N LEU A 243 -6.41 16.55 7.40
CA LEU A 243 -7.08 15.57 8.26
C LEU A 243 -7.76 14.46 7.44
N ASN A 244 -8.45 14.85 6.37
CA ASN A 244 -9.38 13.98 5.62
C ASN A 244 -9.12 13.99 4.09
N GLY A 245 -8.04 14.64 3.65
CA GLY A 245 -7.63 14.67 2.24
C GLY A 245 -6.59 13.59 1.91
N LEU A 246 -5.80 13.84 0.88
CA LEU A 246 -4.82 12.91 0.32
C LEU A 246 -3.67 12.52 1.27
N ASN A 247 -3.19 13.45 2.11
CA ASN A 247 -1.97 13.31 2.90
C ASN A 247 -2.20 13.53 4.41
N PRO A 248 -3.08 12.75 5.07
CA PRO A 248 -3.58 13.04 6.41
C PRO A 248 -2.59 12.69 7.55
N VAL A 249 -1.28 12.80 7.29
CA VAL A 249 -0.19 12.28 8.16
C VAL A 249 0.82 13.33 8.63
N LEU A 250 0.81 14.55 8.08
CA LEU A 250 1.83 15.58 8.40
C LEU A 250 1.46 16.53 9.54
N ILE A 251 0.17 16.73 9.82
CA ILE A 251 -0.27 17.70 10.82
C ILE A 251 0.07 17.22 12.24
N ARG A 252 0.68 18.11 13.02
CA ARG A 252 1.08 17.88 14.43
C ARG A 252 0.73 19.07 15.30
N ARG A 253 0.42 18.85 16.57
CA ARG A 253 0.18 19.92 17.56
C ARG A 253 1.46 20.72 17.83
N CYS A 254 1.32 22.03 18.00
CA CYS A 254 2.42 22.97 18.14
C CYS A 254 2.32 23.72 19.48
N HIS A 255 3.21 23.38 20.42
CA HIS A 255 3.37 24.11 21.69
C HIS A 255 4.58 25.06 21.69
N TYR A 256 5.45 24.95 20.70
CA TYR A 256 6.59 25.85 20.49
C TYR A 256 6.79 26.08 18.99
N LEU A 257 6.74 27.34 18.58
CA LEU A 257 6.85 27.71 17.17
C LEU A 257 8.32 27.59 16.69
N PRO A 258 8.60 27.02 15.50
CA PRO A 258 9.96 26.93 14.97
C PRO A 258 10.63 28.30 14.88
N LYS A 259 11.89 28.42 15.35
CA LYS A 259 12.63 29.70 15.37
C LYS A 259 12.84 30.31 13.98
N ASN A 260 12.76 29.49 12.93
CA ASN A 260 12.83 29.88 11.53
C ASN A 260 11.45 30.25 10.92
N PHE A 261 10.37 30.23 11.70
CA PHE A 261 9.02 30.65 11.32
C PHE A 261 8.52 31.75 12.26
N PRO A 262 9.00 33.00 12.14
CA PRO A 262 8.74 34.08 13.11
C PRO A 262 7.35 34.71 12.95
N VAL A 263 6.28 33.90 13.09
CA VAL A 263 4.91 34.42 13.22
C VAL A 263 4.81 35.20 14.52
N THR A 264 4.14 36.36 14.49
CA THR A 264 3.92 37.20 15.68
C THR A 264 2.44 37.27 16.01
N ASP A 265 2.12 37.61 17.27
CA ASP A 265 0.74 37.75 17.76
C ASP A 265 -0.10 38.68 16.86
N ALA A 266 0.47 39.84 16.49
CA ALA A 266 -0.17 40.82 15.61
C ALA A 266 -0.48 40.31 14.19
N MET A 267 0.19 39.24 13.72
CA MET A 267 -0.13 38.60 12.43
C MET A 267 -1.38 37.72 12.49
N VAL A 268 -1.74 37.21 13.67
CA VAL A 268 -2.80 36.18 13.84
C VAL A 268 -3.98 36.66 14.70
N ALA A 269 -3.84 37.80 15.40
CA ALA A 269 -4.87 38.39 16.25
C ALA A 269 -6.22 38.67 15.54
N SER A 270 -6.22 38.80 14.21
CA SER A 270 -7.44 38.92 13.38
C SER A 270 -8.29 37.65 13.36
N VAL A 271 -7.68 36.47 13.47
CA VAL A 271 -8.35 35.16 13.46
C VAL A 271 -8.52 34.60 14.86
N LEU A 272 -7.54 34.80 15.76
CA LEU A 272 -7.63 34.41 17.16
C LEU A 272 -8.61 35.30 17.96
N GLY A 273 -8.75 36.57 17.55
CA GLY A 273 -9.56 37.57 18.24
C GLY A 273 -8.90 38.13 19.51
N PRO A 274 -9.45 39.21 20.09
CA PRO A 274 -8.86 39.93 21.22
C PRO A 274 -8.99 39.22 22.58
N GLY A 275 -9.53 38.01 22.62
CA GLY A 275 -9.75 37.23 23.84
C GLY A 275 -8.61 36.27 24.20
N THR A 276 -7.57 36.18 23.37
CA THR A 276 -6.42 35.28 23.55
C THR A 276 -5.18 35.85 22.85
N SER A 277 -4.09 35.09 22.79
CA SER A 277 -2.86 35.44 22.07
C SER A 277 -2.23 34.21 21.41
N LEU A 278 -1.31 34.42 20.48
CA LEU A 278 -0.50 33.35 19.85
C LEU A 278 0.15 32.45 20.91
N GLN A 279 0.72 33.02 21.97
CA GLN A 279 1.37 32.27 23.05
C GLN A 279 0.35 31.47 23.89
N ALA A 280 -0.80 32.06 24.21
CA ALA A 280 -1.85 31.37 24.97
C ALA A 280 -2.44 30.18 24.20
N GLU A 281 -2.62 30.29 22.88
CA GLU A 281 -3.12 29.20 22.04
C GLU A 281 -2.05 28.12 21.75
N LEU A 282 -0.74 28.45 21.78
CA LEU A 282 0.36 27.46 21.81
C LEU A 282 0.31 26.64 23.11
N GLU A 283 0.21 27.30 24.26
CA GLU A 283 0.18 26.65 25.58
C GLU A 283 -1.06 25.76 25.76
N LYS A 284 -2.21 26.23 25.28
CA LYS A 284 -3.50 25.52 25.25
C LYS A 284 -3.54 24.35 24.26
N GLY A 285 -2.60 24.28 23.30
CA GLY A 285 -2.51 23.19 22.33
C GLY A 285 -3.53 23.24 21.18
N SER A 286 -4.19 24.38 20.97
CA SER A 286 -5.15 24.59 19.86
C SER A 286 -4.47 24.93 18.52
N LEU A 287 -3.14 25.12 18.53
CA LEU A 287 -2.35 25.40 17.34
C LEU A 287 -1.66 24.14 16.80
N PHE A 288 -1.64 24.03 15.48
CA PHE A 288 -1.10 22.89 14.73
C PHE A 288 -0.16 23.37 13.64
N LEU A 289 0.84 22.56 13.32
CA LEU A 289 1.88 22.85 12.32
C LEU A 289 1.91 21.73 11.28
N VAL A 290 1.91 22.13 10.01
CA VAL A 290 2.34 21.30 8.88
C VAL A 290 3.66 21.88 8.39
N ASP A 291 4.70 21.03 8.29
CA ASP A 291 6.08 21.44 8.02
C ASP A 291 6.68 20.54 6.94
N HIS A 292 6.82 21.07 5.74
CA HIS A 292 7.34 20.38 4.57
C HIS A 292 8.86 20.54 4.43
N GLY A 293 9.59 20.86 5.51
CA GLY A 293 11.02 21.17 5.51
C GLY A 293 11.95 20.15 4.84
N ILE A 294 11.53 18.89 4.69
CA ILE A 294 12.28 17.86 3.94
C ILE A 294 12.49 18.20 2.45
N LEU A 295 11.61 19.02 1.85
CA LEU A 295 11.75 19.56 0.49
C LEU A 295 12.78 20.70 0.37
N SER A 296 13.40 21.14 1.47
CA SER A 296 14.26 22.34 1.46
C SER A 296 15.50 22.14 0.58
N GLY A 297 15.60 22.90 -0.50
CA GLY A 297 16.65 22.71 -1.51
C GLY A 297 16.62 21.32 -2.16
N ILE A 298 15.43 20.78 -2.45
CA ILE A 298 15.28 19.57 -3.27
C ILE A 298 15.61 19.86 -4.74
N GLN A 299 16.20 18.90 -5.44
CA GLN A 299 16.35 18.99 -6.90
C GLN A 299 14.97 19.09 -7.61
N THR A 300 14.84 19.99 -8.58
CA THR A 300 13.62 20.16 -9.40
C THR A 300 13.81 19.68 -10.85
N ASN A 301 12.68 19.49 -11.55
CA ASN A 301 12.61 18.95 -12.91
C ASN A 301 12.60 20.06 -13.99
N VAL A 302 12.67 19.68 -15.27
CA VAL A 302 12.49 20.54 -16.44
C VAL A 302 11.33 20.01 -17.28
N ILE A 303 10.21 20.72 -17.33
CA ILE A 303 9.01 20.31 -18.09
C ILE A 303 8.86 21.20 -19.33
N ASN A 304 8.66 20.57 -20.49
CA ASN A 304 8.58 21.25 -21.80
C ASN A 304 9.78 22.19 -22.11
N GLY A 305 10.95 21.94 -21.54
CA GLY A 305 12.14 22.80 -21.68
C GLY A 305 12.17 24.01 -20.72
N LYS A 306 11.23 24.12 -19.78
CA LYS A 306 11.24 25.14 -18.72
C LYS A 306 11.66 24.53 -17.37
N PRO A 307 12.57 25.16 -16.62
CA PRO A 307 12.81 24.83 -15.21
C PRO A 307 11.51 24.85 -14.41
N GLN A 308 11.35 23.90 -13.49
CA GLN A 308 10.26 23.86 -12.53
C GLN A 308 10.76 24.25 -11.14
N PHE A 309 9.84 24.61 -10.26
CA PHE A 309 10.11 25.09 -8.91
C PHE A 309 9.35 24.27 -7.88
N SER A 310 9.93 24.16 -6.68
CA SER A 310 9.33 23.54 -5.50
C SER A 310 9.70 24.36 -4.26
N VAL A 311 9.02 24.12 -3.15
CA VAL A 311 9.10 24.89 -1.90
C VAL A 311 9.05 23.95 -0.69
N ALA A 312 9.53 24.43 0.45
CA ALA A 312 9.55 23.69 1.71
C ALA A 312 8.79 24.45 2.81
N PRO A 313 7.48 24.67 2.63
CA PRO A 313 6.72 25.60 3.45
C PRO A 313 6.51 25.12 4.88
N MET A 314 6.16 26.08 5.74
CA MET A 314 5.56 25.85 7.05
C MET A 314 4.18 26.53 7.08
N THR A 315 3.17 25.79 7.54
CA THR A 315 1.78 26.24 7.65
C THR A 315 1.35 26.12 9.11
N LEU A 316 1.03 27.24 9.75
CA LEU A 316 0.43 27.28 11.09
C LEU A 316 -1.10 27.25 10.94
N LEU A 317 -1.77 26.41 11.70
CA LEU A 317 -3.22 26.26 11.74
C LEU A 317 -3.76 26.40 13.17
N TYR A 318 -5.04 26.75 13.30
CA TYR A 318 -5.76 26.96 14.55
C TYR A 318 -7.07 26.17 14.56
N GLN A 319 -7.23 25.32 15.57
CA GLN A 319 -8.48 24.60 15.81
C GLN A 319 -9.45 25.50 16.58
N SER A 320 -10.51 25.94 15.91
CA SER A 320 -11.55 26.76 16.54
C SER A 320 -12.24 26.01 17.70
N PRO A 321 -12.62 26.68 18.80
CA PRO A 321 -13.30 26.04 19.93
C PRO A 321 -14.62 25.35 19.55
N GLY A 322 -15.06 24.40 20.39
CA GLY A 322 -16.41 23.81 20.29
C GLY A 322 -16.69 23.02 19.01
N CYS A 323 -15.69 22.32 18.48
CA CYS A 323 -15.74 21.61 17.20
C CYS A 323 -15.99 22.54 15.98
N GLY A 324 -15.62 23.82 16.07
CA GLY A 324 -15.53 24.70 14.91
C GLY A 324 -14.43 24.28 13.91
N PRO A 325 -14.26 25.01 12.80
CA PRO A 325 -13.29 24.64 11.76
C PRO A 325 -11.84 24.76 12.25
N LEU A 326 -10.99 23.86 11.75
CA LEU A 326 -9.55 24.09 11.65
C LEU A 326 -9.31 25.16 10.58
N LEU A 327 -8.50 26.17 10.86
CA LEU A 327 -8.23 27.29 9.96
C LEU A 327 -6.73 27.57 9.82
N PRO A 328 -6.19 27.83 8.61
CA PRO A 328 -4.83 28.34 8.43
C PRO A 328 -4.68 29.76 9.01
N LEU A 329 -3.62 29.97 9.79
CA LEU A 329 -3.24 31.28 10.32
C LEU A 329 -2.14 31.97 9.50
N ALA A 330 -1.12 31.20 9.12
CA ALA A 330 0.08 31.75 8.51
C ALA A 330 0.80 30.70 7.63
N ILE A 331 1.37 31.15 6.52
CA ILE A 331 2.18 30.33 5.59
C ILE A 331 3.49 31.04 5.29
N GLN A 332 4.63 30.37 5.54
CA GLN A 332 5.94 30.81 5.05
C GLN A 332 6.43 29.79 4.01
N LEU A 333 6.80 30.26 2.81
CA LEU A 333 7.15 29.38 1.67
C LEU A 333 8.60 28.86 1.67
N SER A 334 9.36 29.17 2.71
CA SER A 334 10.78 28.81 2.88
C SER A 334 11.07 28.36 4.31
N GLN A 335 12.05 27.48 4.46
CA GLN A 335 12.65 27.16 5.76
C GLN A 335 13.59 28.27 6.27
N THR A 336 13.97 29.23 5.43
CA THR A 336 14.80 30.38 5.78
C THR A 336 13.95 31.66 5.74
N PRO A 337 13.66 32.31 6.88
CA PRO A 337 12.87 33.54 6.93
C PRO A 337 13.67 34.76 6.47
N GLY A 338 12.99 35.80 6.01
CA GLY A 338 13.60 37.06 5.62
C GLY A 338 12.66 37.93 4.79
N PRO A 339 13.10 39.14 4.36
CA PRO A 339 12.26 40.04 3.55
C PRO A 339 11.83 39.40 2.21
N ASN A 340 12.65 38.51 1.65
CA ASN A 340 12.37 37.79 0.41
C ASN A 340 11.57 36.47 0.63
N SER A 341 11.16 36.16 1.85
CA SER A 341 10.23 35.06 2.16
C SER A 341 9.20 35.55 3.17
N PRO A 342 8.22 36.36 2.73
CA PRO A 342 7.19 36.89 3.61
C PRO A 342 6.32 35.78 4.19
N ILE A 343 5.84 36.00 5.41
CA ILE A 343 4.78 35.20 6.02
C ILE A 343 3.45 35.69 5.47
N PHE A 344 2.78 34.86 4.67
CA PHE A 344 1.46 35.10 4.12
C PHE A 344 0.37 34.78 5.16
N LEU A 345 -0.73 35.52 5.12
CA LEU A 345 -1.83 35.53 6.10
C LEU A 345 -3.18 35.55 5.37
N PRO A 346 -4.27 35.04 5.97
CA PRO A 346 -5.62 35.12 5.39
C PRO A 346 -6.17 36.56 5.30
N THR A 347 -5.46 37.55 5.87
CA THR A 347 -5.75 38.98 5.75
C THR A 347 -4.98 39.69 4.62
N ASP A 348 -4.13 38.98 3.89
CA ASP A 348 -3.48 39.51 2.67
C ASP A 348 -4.48 39.62 1.51
N ASP A 349 -4.03 40.09 0.34
CA ASP A 349 -4.91 40.10 -0.82
C ASP A 349 -5.26 38.68 -1.30
N LYS A 350 -6.38 38.58 -2.03
CA LYS A 350 -6.94 37.31 -2.50
C LYS A 350 -5.93 36.43 -3.23
N TRP A 351 -5.10 37.00 -4.11
CA TRP A 351 -4.21 36.21 -4.95
C TRP A 351 -2.91 35.87 -4.24
N ASP A 352 -2.40 36.75 -3.38
CA ASP A 352 -1.25 36.46 -2.51
C ASP A 352 -1.55 35.25 -1.61
N TRP A 353 -2.67 35.30 -0.87
CA TRP A 353 -3.06 34.22 0.03
C TRP A 353 -3.38 32.92 -0.71
N LEU A 354 -4.11 32.99 -1.82
CA LEU A 354 -4.47 31.82 -2.61
C LEU A 354 -3.25 31.18 -3.29
N LEU A 355 -2.27 31.99 -3.74
CA LEU A 355 -0.99 31.49 -4.25
C LEU A 355 -0.17 30.82 -3.14
N ALA A 356 -0.11 31.40 -1.94
CA ALA A 356 0.56 30.79 -0.79
C ALA A 356 -0.05 29.41 -0.43
N LYS A 357 -1.38 29.30 -0.34
CA LYS A 357 -2.07 28.01 -0.14
C LYS A 357 -1.78 27.02 -1.27
N THR A 358 -1.81 27.47 -2.52
CA THR A 358 -1.54 26.63 -3.71
C THR A 358 -0.11 26.08 -3.72
N TRP A 359 0.86 26.85 -3.25
CA TRP A 359 2.24 26.38 -3.04
C TRP A 359 2.35 25.29 -1.96
N VAL A 360 1.60 25.40 -0.85
CA VAL A 360 1.51 24.32 0.14
C VAL A 360 0.88 23.06 -0.46
N ARG A 361 -0.14 23.19 -1.33
CA ARG A 361 -0.71 22.03 -2.05
C ARG A 361 0.26 21.39 -3.06
N ASN A 362 1.21 22.15 -3.63
CA ASN A 362 2.29 21.59 -4.46
C ASN A 362 3.36 20.86 -3.62
N ALA A 363 3.69 21.37 -2.43
CA ALA A 363 4.55 20.68 -1.47
C ALA A 363 3.90 19.37 -0.97
N GLU A 364 2.60 19.41 -0.68
CA GLU A 364 1.78 18.25 -0.33
C GLU A 364 1.82 17.15 -1.39
N PHE A 365 1.57 17.47 -2.66
CA PHE A 365 1.72 16.51 -3.78
C PHE A 365 3.12 15.88 -3.79
N SER A 366 4.16 16.72 -3.68
CA SER A 366 5.55 16.30 -3.78
C SER A 366 5.98 15.42 -2.61
N PHE A 367 5.44 15.66 -1.40
CA PHE A 367 5.68 14.85 -0.22
C PHE A 367 4.87 13.54 -0.26
N HIS A 368 3.58 13.62 -0.56
CA HIS A 368 2.67 12.48 -0.59
C HIS A 368 3.15 11.43 -1.59
N GLU A 369 3.30 11.80 -2.86
CA GLU A 369 3.58 10.82 -3.91
C GLU A 369 4.97 10.18 -3.75
N ALA A 370 5.96 10.93 -3.26
CA ALA A 370 7.34 10.44 -3.09
C ALA A 370 7.57 9.65 -1.80
N LEU A 371 6.82 9.94 -0.73
CA LEU A 371 7.07 9.39 0.60
C LEU A 371 5.86 8.63 1.14
N THR A 372 4.72 9.30 1.32
CA THR A 372 3.54 8.70 1.94
C THR A 372 2.93 7.58 1.10
N HIS A 373 2.95 7.72 -0.23
CA HIS A 373 2.46 6.75 -1.21
C HIS A 373 3.61 5.79 -1.60
N LEU A 374 4.62 6.26 -2.35
CA LEU A 374 5.77 5.48 -2.78
C LEU A 374 6.52 4.77 -1.64
N LEU A 375 7.22 5.52 -0.77
CA LEU A 375 8.15 4.90 0.16
C LEU A 375 7.40 4.05 1.20
N HIS A 376 6.41 4.65 1.87
CA HIS A 376 5.72 4.04 3.01
C HIS A 376 4.63 3.06 2.61
N SER A 377 4.02 3.20 1.43
CA SER A 377 2.86 2.38 1.00
C SER A 377 3.10 1.58 -0.29
N HIS A 378 4.31 1.60 -0.88
CA HIS A 378 4.73 0.67 -1.94
C HIS A 378 6.07 -0.01 -1.62
N LEU A 379 7.17 0.71 -1.36
CA LEU A 379 8.47 0.07 -1.13
C LEU A 379 8.57 -0.66 0.21
N LEU A 380 7.99 -0.13 1.29
CA LEU A 380 7.95 -0.87 2.56
C LEU A 380 7.08 -2.14 2.43
N PRO A 381 5.88 -2.11 1.83
CA PRO A 381 5.17 -3.32 1.40
C PRO A 381 5.98 -4.27 0.52
N GLU A 382 6.72 -3.80 -0.49
CA GLU A 382 7.60 -4.67 -1.31
C GLU A 382 8.68 -5.32 -0.45
N VAL A 383 9.36 -4.55 0.41
CA VAL A 383 10.34 -5.07 1.38
C VAL A 383 9.73 -6.10 2.30
N PHE A 384 8.59 -5.80 2.91
CA PHE A 384 7.89 -6.75 3.78
C PHE A 384 7.57 -8.00 3.01
N THR A 385 7.15 -7.89 1.75
CA THR A 385 6.71 -9.01 0.92
C THR A 385 7.86 -9.83 0.33
N LEU A 386 9.03 -9.23 0.07
CA LEU A 386 10.23 -9.93 -0.40
C LEU A 386 11.06 -10.52 0.74
N ALA A 387 11.16 -9.81 1.87
CA ALA A 387 11.74 -10.34 3.10
C ALA A 387 10.84 -11.40 3.73
N THR A 388 9.52 -11.27 3.56
CA THR A 388 8.58 -12.40 3.57
C THR A 388 9.12 -13.41 2.56
N LEU A 389 8.99 -13.27 1.23
CA LEU A 389 9.25 -14.34 0.21
C LEU A 389 10.33 -15.37 0.56
N ARG A 390 11.49 -14.86 0.90
CA ARG A 390 12.75 -15.58 1.11
C ARG A 390 12.79 -16.35 2.43
N GLN A 391 11.83 -16.08 3.31
CA GLN A 391 11.60 -16.71 4.61
C GLN A 391 10.11 -17.22 4.75
N LEU A 392 9.13 -16.80 3.92
CA LEU A 392 7.62 -16.98 3.91
C LEU A 392 6.98 -16.43 2.55
N PRO A 393 5.82 -16.76 1.91
CA PRO A 393 5.36 -16.13 0.59
C PRO A 393 4.49 -14.81 0.67
N HIS A 394 4.25 -13.84 -0.30
CA HIS A 394 4.48 -13.58 -1.78
C HIS A 394 4.02 -12.12 -2.29
N CYS A 395 4.59 -11.47 -3.37
CA CYS A 395 4.12 -10.26 -4.24
C CYS A 395 5.09 -9.06 -4.70
N HIS A 396 4.63 -7.83 -5.13
CA HIS A 396 5.19 -6.96 -6.27
C HIS A 396 4.97 -5.36 -6.30
N PRO A 397 5.78 -4.46 -7.01
CA PRO A 397 5.75 -2.93 -7.06
C PRO A 397 5.59 -2.11 -8.44
N LEU A 398 5.59 -0.73 -8.51
CA LEU A 398 5.36 0.12 -9.77
C LEU A 398 5.73 1.68 -9.76
N PHE A 399 6.33 2.38 -10.80
CA PHE A 399 6.56 3.91 -10.85
C PHE A 399 6.74 4.71 -12.19
N LYS A 400 6.20 5.98 -12.31
CA LYS A 400 6.73 7.16 -13.12
C LYS A 400 5.94 8.52 -13.06
N SER A 401 6.60 9.66 -13.44
CA SER A 401 6.12 11.07 -13.69
C SER A 401 5.78 12.05 -12.51
N THR A 402 6.62 13.08 -12.23
CA THR A 402 6.33 14.23 -11.30
C THR A 402 7.16 15.52 -11.54
N GLY A 403 6.80 16.64 -10.87
CA GLY A 403 7.43 17.97 -10.99
C GLY A 403 8.78 18.20 -10.29
N ILE A 404 9.12 17.41 -9.26
CA ILE A 404 10.51 17.32 -8.76
C ILE A 404 11.34 16.26 -9.52
N GLY A 405 10.66 15.41 -10.31
CA GLY A 405 11.28 14.42 -11.18
C GLY A 405 11.89 13.23 -10.43
N ILE A 406 12.56 12.34 -11.18
CA ILE A 406 13.16 11.11 -10.65
C ILE A 406 14.25 11.44 -9.61
N GLU A 407 15.09 12.44 -9.87
CA GLU A 407 16.14 12.86 -8.93
C GLU A 407 15.58 13.45 -7.64
N GLY A 408 14.54 14.30 -7.72
CA GLY A 408 13.87 14.84 -6.54
C GLY A 408 13.14 13.77 -5.73
N PHE A 409 12.51 12.78 -6.37
CA PHE A 409 11.93 11.60 -5.72
C PHE A 409 13.02 10.80 -4.99
N SER A 410 14.11 10.47 -5.70
CA SER A 410 15.25 9.75 -5.14
C SER A 410 15.89 10.50 -3.97
N GLU A 411 16.01 11.83 -4.07
CA GLU A 411 16.52 12.64 -2.98
C GLU A 411 15.58 12.68 -1.77
N LEU A 412 14.27 12.85 -1.96
CA LEU A 412 13.30 12.79 -0.87
C LEU A 412 13.35 11.46 -0.13
N ILE A 413 13.40 10.34 -0.85
CA ILE A 413 13.52 9.00 -0.24
C ILE A 413 14.82 8.89 0.57
N ARG A 414 15.96 9.28 -0.01
CA ARG A 414 17.27 9.28 0.69
C ARG A 414 17.33 10.22 1.89
N ARG A 415 16.51 11.28 1.92
CA ARG A 415 16.34 12.17 3.08
C ARG A 415 15.44 11.52 4.13
N ASN A 416 14.30 10.95 3.73
CA ASN A 416 13.33 10.35 4.64
C ASN A 416 13.86 9.07 5.29
N MET A 417 14.53 8.18 4.55
CA MET A 417 15.10 6.93 5.07
C MET A 417 16.09 7.11 6.22
N LYS A 418 16.68 8.29 6.40
CA LYS A 418 17.60 8.62 7.51
C LYS A 418 16.90 9.03 8.80
N GLN A 419 15.62 9.36 8.73
CA GLN A 419 14.79 9.87 9.83
C GLN A 419 13.42 9.18 9.94
N LEU A 420 13.19 8.16 9.11
CA LEU A 420 12.04 7.25 9.19
C LEU A 420 12.07 6.57 10.55
N ASN A 421 10.93 6.50 11.25
CA ASN A 421 10.85 5.90 12.57
C ASN A 421 9.66 4.93 12.65
N TYR A 422 9.84 3.79 13.33
CA TYR A 422 8.82 2.74 13.48
C TYR A 422 7.50 3.26 14.10
N SER A 423 7.57 4.28 14.97
CA SER A 423 6.40 4.96 15.54
C SER A 423 5.50 5.63 14.49
N LEU A 424 6.03 5.97 13.30
CA LEU A 424 5.25 6.54 12.19
C LEU A 424 4.55 5.47 11.33
N LEU A 425 4.90 4.19 11.52
CA LEU A 425 4.27 3.05 10.85
C LEU A 425 3.16 2.43 11.73
N CYS A 426 3.24 2.63 13.05
CA CYS A 426 2.23 2.20 14.02
C CYS A 426 1.24 3.34 14.28
N LEU A 427 -0.02 3.21 13.84
CA LEU A 427 -0.97 4.33 13.85
C LEU A 427 -1.25 4.94 15.24
N PRO A 428 -1.41 4.16 16.34
CA PRO A 428 -1.60 4.73 17.67
C PRO A 428 -0.42 5.60 18.11
N GLU A 429 0.80 5.13 17.85
CA GLU A 429 2.05 5.82 18.18
C GLU A 429 2.26 7.07 17.31
N ASP A 430 1.91 7.03 16.02
CA ASP A 430 1.95 8.18 15.11
C ASP A 430 1.01 9.30 15.58
N ILE A 431 -0.26 8.96 15.82
CA ILE A 431 -1.31 9.89 16.26
C ILE A 431 -0.94 10.53 17.62
N ARG A 432 -0.35 9.75 18.54
CA ARG A 432 0.17 10.24 19.82
C ARG A 432 1.42 11.12 19.66
N THR A 433 2.37 10.70 18.83
CA THR A 433 3.64 11.43 18.57
C THR A 433 3.38 12.79 17.93
N ARG A 434 2.39 12.86 17.04
CA ARG A 434 1.93 14.12 16.44
C ARG A 434 1.01 14.93 17.36
N GLY A 435 0.55 14.39 18.49
CA GLY A 435 -0.31 15.09 19.45
C GLY A 435 -1.69 15.42 18.89
N VAL A 436 -2.26 14.51 18.08
CA VAL A 436 -3.52 14.69 17.34
C VAL A 436 -4.58 13.66 17.73
N GLU A 437 -4.48 13.11 18.94
CA GLU A 437 -5.47 12.20 19.55
C GLU A 437 -6.85 12.85 19.75
N ASP A 438 -6.90 14.18 19.92
CA ASP A 438 -8.06 14.95 20.39
C ASP A 438 -8.66 15.95 19.39
N ILE A 439 -7.98 16.24 18.27
CA ILE A 439 -8.49 17.19 17.26
C ILE A 439 -9.84 16.73 16.65
N PRO A 440 -10.90 17.58 16.60
CA PRO A 440 -12.19 17.20 16.03
C PRO A 440 -12.15 16.89 14.52
N GLY A 441 -13.07 16.03 14.07
CA GLY A 441 -13.34 15.80 12.64
C GLY A 441 -12.19 15.15 11.85
N TYR A 442 -11.34 14.37 12.50
CA TYR A 442 -10.16 13.73 11.90
C TYR A 442 -10.47 12.27 11.54
N TYR A 443 -11.22 12.07 10.47
CA TYR A 443 -11.81 10.78 10.11
C TYR A 443 -10.78 9.73 9.68
N TYR A 444 -9.62 10.14 9.13
CA TYR A 444 -8.47 9.23 8.93
C TYR A 444 -8.04 8.56 10.25
N ARG A 445 -7.93 9.32 11.35
CA ARG A 445 -7.66 8.78 12.69
C ARG A 445 -8.84 7.95 13.17
N ASP A 446 -10.04 8.50 13.14
CA ASP A 446 -11.21 7.88 13.77
C ASP A 446 -11.59 6.53 13.14
N ASP A 447 -11.41 6.40 11.83
CA ASP A 447 -11.63 5.15 11.10
C ASP A 447 -10.40 4.24 11.18
N GLY A 448 -9.20 4.81 10.97
CA GLY A 448 -7.93 4.08 10.99
C GLY A 448 -7.64 3.40 12.33
N MET A 449 -7.90 4.08 13.46
CA MET A 449 -7.72 3.50 14.79
C MET A 449 -8.68 2.34 15.08
N GLN A 450 -9.90 2.38 14.54
CA GLN A 450 -10.84 1.27 14.67
C GLN A 450 -10.40 0.04 13.84
N ILE A 451 -9.77 0.27 12.68
CA ILE A 451 -9.24 -0.78 11.81
C ILE A 451 -7.95 -1.33 12.38
N TRP A 452 -7.04 -0.48 12.89
CA TRP A 452 -5.84 -0.90 13.62
C TRP A 452 -6.21 -1.87 14.76
N GLY A 453 -7.10 -1.47 15.67
CA GLY A 453 -7.56 -2.34 16.76
C GLY A 453 -8.33 -3.59 16.32
N ALA A 454 -8.83 -3.64 15.07
CA ALA A 454 -9.41 -4.86 14.50
C ALA A 454 -8.32 -5.81 13.96
N VAL A 455 -7.30 -5.27 13.27
CA VAL A 455 -6.13 -6.02 12.79
C VAL A 455 -5.31 -6.52 13.97
N GLU A 456 -5.01 -5.67 14.94
CA GLU A 456 -4.24 -5.97 16.16
C GLU A 456 -4.89 -7.09 16.98
N ARG A 457 -6.22 -7.06 17.12
CA ARG A 457 -6.97 -8.16 17.73
C ARG A 457 -6.88 -9.45 16.90
N PHE A 458 -7.07 -9.36 15.58
CA PHE A 458 -6.98 -10.54 14.70
C PHE A 458 -5.58 -11.18 14.78
N VAL A 459 -4.52 -10.37 14.71
CA VAL A 459 -3.13 -10.80 14.83
C VAL A 459 -2.85 -11.38 16.21
N SER A 460 -3.30 -10.77 17.31
CA SER A 460 -3.09 -11.34 18.66
C SER A 460 -3.85 -12.65 18.89
N GLU A 461 -5.03 -12.85 18.30
CA GLU A 461 -5.70 -14.16 18.31
C GLU A 461 -4.89 -15.21 17.52
N ILE A 462 -4.36 -14.88 16.34
CA ILE A 462 -3.54 -15.79 15.53
C ILE A 462 -2.20 -16.11 16.23
N ILE A 463 -1.47 -15.12 16.73
CA ILE A 463 -0.22 -15.33 17.48
C ILE A 463 -0.48 -16.13 18.76
N GLY A 464 -1.61 -15.89 19.45
CA GLY A 464 -2.01 -16.66 20.63
C GLY A 464 -2.37 -18.14 20.37
N ILE A 465 -2.66 -18.52 19.12
CA ILE A 465 -2.88 -19.93 18.72
C ILE A 465 -1.54 -20.67 18.55
N TYR A 466 -0.54 -20.03 17.96
CA TYR A 466 0.72 -20.69 17.57
C TYR A 466 1.90 -20.48 18.52
N TYR A 467 1.95 -19.35 19.24
CA TYR A 467 3.04 -18.99 20.14
C TYR A 467 2.58 -19.03 21.61
N PRO A 468 2.81 -20.13 22.34
CA PRO A 468 2.37 -20.27 23.73
C PRO A 468 3.09 -19.31 24.70
N SER A 469 4.31 -18.88 24.37
CA SER A 469 5.14 -18.02 25.22
C SER A 469 6.05 -17.09 24.42
N ASP A 470 6.78 -16.20 25.09
CA ASP A 470 7.69 -15.25 24.43
C ASP A 470 9.00 -15.94 24.01
N GLU A 471 9.45 -16.96 24.75
CA GLU A 471 10.56 -17.84 24.37
C GLU A 471 10.26 -18.55 23.04
N SER A 472 9.00 -18.96 22.81
CA SER A 472 8.59 -19.60 21.54
C SER A 472 8.65 -18.68 20.31
N VAL A 473 8.75 -17.36 20.52
CA VAL A 473 9.03 -16.34 19.49
C VAL A 473 10.53 -16.19 19.27
N GLN A 474 11.32 -16.17 20.36
CA GLN A 474 12.79 -16.09 20.32
C GLN A 474 13.39 -17.31 19.59
N ASP A 475 12.85 -18.52 19.84
CA ASP A 475 13.33 -19.78 19.27
C ASP A 475 12.94 -19.99 17.79
N ASP A 476 11.96 -19.24 17.22
CA ASP A 476 11.63 -19.36 15.80
C ASP A 476 12.64 -18.60 14.92
N ARG A 477 13.64 -19.35 14.45
CA ARG A 477 14.74 -18.85 13.63
C ARG A 477 14.32 -18.30 12.27
N GLU A 478 13.20 -18.77 11.72
CA GLU A 478 12.68 -18.32 10.43
C GLU A 478 12.05 -16.93 10.60
N LEU A 479 11.29 -16.73 11.70
CA LEU A 479 10.80 -15.42 12.12
C LEU A 479 11.96 -14.44 12.45
N GLN A 480 12.99 -14.86 13.19
CA GLN A 480 14.11 -13.96 13.48
C GLN A 480 14.90 -13.60 12.20
N ALA A 481 15.02 -14.51 11.24
CA ALA A 481 15.61 -14.24 9.93
C ALA A 481 14.78 -13.26 9.10
N TRP A 482 13.44 -13.39 9.12
CA TRP A 482 12.49 -12.47 8.49
C TRP A 482 12.66 -11.02 8.97
N VAL A 483 12.59 -10.80 10.30
CA VAL A 483 12.78 -9.47 10.90
C VAL A 483 14.16 -8.90 10.57
N ARG A 484 15.21 -9.74 10.62
CA ARG A 484 16.59 -9.34 10.32
C ARG A 484 16.78 -8.96 8.86
N GLU A 485 16.14 -9.66 7.91
CA GLU A 485 16.22 -9.31 6.49
C GLU A 485 15.42 -8.03 6.19
N ILE A 486 14.25 -7.80 6.79
CA ILE A 486 13.53 -6.51 6.71
C ILE A 486 14.42 -5.36 7.22
N PHE A 487 14.97 -5.49 8.43
CA PHE A 487 15.84 -4.46 9.03
C PHE A 487 17.07 -4.16 8.15
N SER A 488 17.68 -5.20 7.58
CA SER A 488 18.91 -5.06 6.79
C SER A 488 18.68 -4.54 5.37
N LYS A 489 17.63 -5.02 4.68
CA LYS A 489 17.36 -4.72 3.27
C LYS A 489 16.43 -3.54 3.07
N GLY A 490 15.41 -3.41 3.91
CA GLY A 490 14.50 -2.28 3.93
C GLY A 490 15.08 -1.07 4.65
N PHE A 491 15.39 -1.24 5.93
CA PHE A 491 15.78 -0.15 6.83
C PHE A 491 17.29 0.12 6.87
N LEU A 492 18.06 -0.62 6.06
CA LEU A 492 19.50 -0.43 5.84
C LEU A 492 20.36 -0.58 7.11
N ASN A 493 19.90 -1.40 8.06
CA ASN A 493 20.50 -1.59 9.39
C ASN A 493 20.59 -0.31 10.24
N GLN A 494 19.74 0.69 9.99
CA GLN A 494 19.75 1.95 10.72
C GLN A 494 19.03 1.82 12.07
N GLU A 495 19.79 1.66 13.16
CA GLU A 495 19.27 1.64 14.54
C GLU A 495 18.42 2.86 14.89
N SER A 496 18.74 4.03 14.32
CA SER A 496 17.98 5.28 14.47
C SER A 496 16.54 5.21 13.95
N SER A 497 16.18 4.19 13.17
CA SER A 497 14.80 3.96 12.75
C SER A 497 13.91 3.37 13.85
N GLY A 498 14.50 2.80 14.91
CA GLY A 498 13.76 2.21 16.03
C GLY A 498 12.90 0.99 15.66
N ILE A 499 13.00 0.46 14.44
CA ILE A 499 12.32 -0.79 14.08
C ILE A 499 13.07 -1.99 14.69
N PRO A 500 12.37 -3.02 15.20
CA PRO A 500 13.03 -4.21 15.70
C PRO A 500 13.91 -4.90 14.64
N SER A 501 15.07 -5.42 15.07
CA SER A 501 15.95 -6.27 14.26
C SER A 501 15.91 -7.76 14.69
N SER A 502 15.20 -8.04 15.78
CA SER A 502 14.76 -9.33 16.29
C SER A 502 13.47 -9.07 17.09
N LEU A 503 12.69 -10.11 17.40
CA LEU A 503 11.45 -10.00 18.19
C LEU A 503 11.53 -10.91 19.41
N GLU A 504 11.57 -10.32 20.59
CA GLU A 504 11.81 -11.05 21.85
C GLU A 504 10.51 -11.45 22.58
N THR A 505 9.35 -10.89 22.19
CA THR A 505 8.05 -11.13 22.84
C THR A 505 6.90 -11.23 21.84
N ARG A 506 5.80 -11.87 22.25
CA ARG A 506 4.57 -11.93 21.45
C ARG A 506 3.90 -10.58 21.29
N GLU A 507 4.02 -9.68 22.27
CA GLU A 507 3.52 -8.31 22.19
C GLU A 507 4.22 -7.53 21.05
N ALA A 508 5.56 -7.63 20.97
CA ALA A 508 6.32 -7.03 19.88
C ALA A 508 5.98 -7.66 18.52
N LEU A 509 5.79 -8.98 18.46
CA LEU A 509 5.37 -9.69 17.25
C LEU A 509 3.97 -9.26 16.78
N VAL A 510 3.02 -9.11 17.70
CA VAL A 510 1.67 -8.62 17.40
C VAL A 510 1.72 -7.21 16.83
N GLN A 511 2.46 -6.28 17.45
CA GLN A 511 2.58 -4.91 16.93
C GLN A 511 3.24 -4.90 15.54
N TYR A 512 4.30 -5.69 15.33
CA TYR A 512 5.04 -5.75 14.08
C TYR A 512 4.20 -6.30 12.92
N VAL A 513 3.49 -7.42 13.13
CA VAL A 513 2.61 -8.01 12.10
C VAL A 513 1.37 -7.13 11.86
N THR A 514 0.86 -6.46 12.90
CA THR A 514 -0.22 -5.45 12.75
C THR A 514 0.24 -4.29 11.89
N MET A 515 1.44 -3.76 12.13
CA MET A 515 2.06 -2.73 11.31
C MET A 515 2.15 -3.17 9.85
N VAL A 516 2.71 -4.36 9.56
CA VAL A 516 2.80 -4.88 8.18
C VAL A 516 1.43 -4.98 7.51
N ILE A 517 0.45 -5.65 8.15
CA ILE A 517 -0.89 -5.83 7.55
C ILE A 517 -1.59 -4.48 7.34
N PHE A 518 -1.52 -3.57 8.32
CA PHE A 518 -2.13 -2.24 8.22
C PHE A 518 -1.46 -1.39 7.13
N THR A 519 -0.12 -1.45 7.01
CA THR A 519 0.64 -0.76 5.96
C THR A 519 0.26 -1.26 4.56
N CYS A 520 0.18 -2.57 4.36
CA CYS A 520 -0.15 -3.18 3.07
C CYS A 520 -1.62 -3.04 2.65
N SER A 521 -2.53 -2.63 3.55
CA SER A 521 -3.97 -2.53 3.29
C SER A 521 -4.53 -1.13 3.54
N ALA A 522 -4.95 -0.85 4.77
CA ALA A 522 -5.64 0.38 5.18
C ALA A 522 -4.81 1.64 4.94
N LYS A 523 -3.50 1.60 5.23
CA LYS A 523 -2.59 2.74 5.05
C LYS A 523 -2.39 3.09 3.56
N HIS A 524 -2.36 2.10 2.68
CA HIS A 524 -2.32 2.31 1.23
C HIS A 524 -3.67 2.86 0.74
N ALA A 525 -4.78 2.21 1.06
CA ALA A 525 -6.12 2.64 0.65
C ALA A 525 -6.43 4.09 1.05
N ALA A 526 -6.10 4.48 2.28
CA ALA A 526 -6.30 5.84 2.81
C ALA A 526 -5.58 6.95 2.04
N VAL A 527 -4.46 6.64 1.39
CA VAL A 527 -3.62 7.64 0.67
C VAL A 527 -3.61 7.43 -0.85
N SER A 528 -4.14 6.32 -1.34
CA SER A 528 -4.29 6.03 -2.77
C SER A 528 -5.69 6.39 -3.28
N ALA A 529 -6.76 6.01 -2.58
CA ALA A 529 -8.13 6.22 -3.07
C ALA A 529 -8.52 7.70 -3.28
N GLY A 530 -7.92 8.61 -2.49
CA GLY A 530 -8.18 10.05 -2.57
C GLY A 530 -7.38 10.81 -3.64
N GLN A 531 -6.51 10.16 -4.42
CA GLN A 531 -5.62 10.81 -5.40
C GLN A 531 -6.42 11.62 -6.44
N PHE A 532 -7.34 10.98 -7.16
CA PHE A 532 -8.13 11.64 -8.22
C PHE A 532 -9.07 12.72 -7.67
N ASP A 533 -9.74 12.44 -6.55
CA ASP A 533 -10.66 13.39 -5.90
C ASP A 533 -9.92 14.66 -5.44
N SER A 534 -8.63 14.54 -5.10
CA SER A 534 -7.78 15.67 -4.74
C SER A 534 -7.16 16.39 -5.96
N CYS A 535 -6.83 15.68 -7.04
CA CYS A 535 -6.05 16.19 -8.16
C CYS A 535 -6.85 16.69 -9.38
N ALA A 536 -8.08 16.19 -9.57
CA ALA A 536 -8.87 16.47 -10.78
C ALA A 536 -9.18 17.97 -10.94
N TRP A 537 -9.32 18.69 -9.82
CA TRP A 537 -9.22 20.15 -9.80
C TRP A 537 -7.77 20.59 -9.50
N MET A 538 -6.95 20.66 -10.55
CA MET A 538 -5.50 20.90 -10.44
C MET A 538 -5.05 22.03 -9.49
N PRO A 539 -5.72 23.20 -9.38
CA PRO A 539 -5.34 24.23 -8.40
C PRO A 539 -5.37 23.78 -6.93
N ASN A 540 -6.10 22.70 -6.60
CA ASN A 540 -6.13 22.09 -5.26
C ASN A 540 -4.95 21.14 -4.98
N LEU A 541 -4.23 20.68 -6.02
CA LEU A 541 -3.07 19.80 -5.91
C LEU A 541 -2.16 19.92 -7.16
N PRO A 542 -1.40 21.03 -7.33
CA PRO A 542 -0.61 21.25 -8.53
C PRO A 542 0.64 20.34 -8.54
N PRO A 543 0.85 19.50 -9.57
CA PRO A 543 1.99 18.57 -9.57
C PRO A 543 3.36 19.20 -9.87
N SER A 544 3.39 20.47 -10.27
CA SER A 544 4.60 21.24 -10.58
C SER A 544 4.28 22.74 -10.64
N MET A 545 5.27 23.61 -10.45
CA MET A 545 5.12 25.06 -10.56
C MET A 545 6.17 25.65 -11.54
N GLN A 546 5.76 26.58 -12.41
CA GLN A 546 6.56 27.14 -13.50
C GLN A 546 7.30 28.45 -13.18
N LEU A 547 6.99 29.08 -12.04
CA LEU A 547 7.63 30.31 -11.56
C LEU A 547 8.12 30.10 -10.11
N PRO A 548 9.13 30.85 -9.64
CA PRO A 548 9.57 30.80 -8.25
C PRO A 548 8.48 31.33 -7.29
N PRO A 549 8.57 31.01 -5.98
CA PRO A 549 7.64 31.56 -4.99
C PRO A 549 7.72 33.09 -4.90
N PRO A 550 6.60 33.77 -4.58
CA PRO A 550 6.56 35.22 -4.42
C PRO A 550 7.47 35.70 -3.28
N THR A 551 8.35 36.65 -3.60
CA THR A 551 9.33 37.25 -2.66
C THR A 551 8.81 38.51 -1.97
N SER A 552 7.65 39.02 -2.36
CA SER A 552 6.99 40.23 -1.82
C SER A 552 5.48 40.10 -1.95
N LYS A 553 4.74 40.82 -1.09
CA LYS A 553 3.28 40.90 -1.11
C LYS A 553 2.73 41.95 -2.08
N GLY A 554 1.46 41.83 -2.45
CA GLY A 554 0.74 42.75 -3.35
C GLY A 554 1.12 42.61 -4.81
N LEU A 555 1.66 41.45 -5.21
CA LEU A 555 2.17 41.18 -6.56
C LEU A 555 1.41 40.06 -7.28
N ALA A 556 0.70 39.19 -6.55
CA ALA A 556 -0.03 38.11 -7.17
C ALA A 556 -1.28 38.61 -7.93
N THR A 557 -1.56 38.00 -9.07
CA THR A 557 -2.74 38.29 -9.89
C THR A 557 -3.31 36.99 -10.46
N CYS A 558 -4.55 37.01 -10.95
CA CYS A 558 -5.15 35.86 -11.65
C CYS A 558 -4.27 35.35 -12.81
N GLU A 559 -3.66 36.27 -13.57
CA GLU A 559 -2.76 35.94 -14.68
C GLU A 559 -1.44 35.34 -14.19
N GLY A 560 -0.79 35.96 -13.20
CA GLY A 560 0.43 35.44 -12.58
C GLY A 560 0.24 34.08 -11.90
N PHE A 561 -0.92 33.87 -11.29
CA PHE A 561 -1.34 32.58 -10.72
C PHE A 561 -1.43 31.50 -11.81
N ILE A 562 -2.15 31.75 -12.91
CA ILE A 562 -2.26 30.82 -14.05
C ILE A 562 -0.90 30.59 -14.73
N ALA A 563 -0.02 31.60 -14.77
CA ALA A 563 1.35 31.48 -15.30
C ALA A 563 2.29 30.67 -14.39
N THR A 564 2.00 30.61 -13.09
CA THR A 564 2.74 29.81 -12.10
C THR A 564 2.30 28.34 -12.13
N LEU A 565 1.01 28.08 -12.33
CA LEU A 565 0.44 26.73 -12.43
C LEU A 565 1.02 25.93 -13.61
N PRO A 566 0.99 24.58 -13.57
CA PRO A 566 1.67 23.72 -14.56
C PRO A 566 1.05 23.80 -15.98
N PRO A 567 1.82 23.45 -17.02
CA PRO A 567 1.32 23.41 -18.39
C PRO A 567 0.28 22.29 -18.57
N VAL A 568 -0.53 22.42 -19.61
CA VAL A 568 -1.75 21.62 -19.79
C VAL A 568 -1.45 20.14 -20.02
N ASN A 569 -0.40 19.83 -20.78
CA ASN A 569 0.02 18.45 -20.97
C ASN A 569 0.44 17.79 -19.65
N ALA A 570 1.31 18.43 -18.85
CA ALA A 570 1.72 17.91 -17.55
C ALA A 570 0.54 17.83 -16.55
N THR A 571 -0.41 18.77 -16.63
CA THR A 571 -1.65 18.70 -15.85
C THR A 571 -2.44 17.44 -16.18
N CYS A 572 -2.64 17.17 -17.48
CA CYS A 572 -3.49 16.06 -17.93
C CYS A 572 -2.81 14.69 -17.83
N ASP A 573 -1.48 14.64 -17.99
CA ASP A 573 -0.66 13.42 -17.81
C ASP A 573 -0.76 12.90 -16.37
N ILE A 574 -0.59 13.80 -15.39
CA ILE A 574 -0.71 13.46 -13.96
C ILE A 574 -2.16 13.11 -13.59
N ILE A 575 -3.16 13.88 -14.04
CA ILE A 575 -4.57 13.56 -13.74
C ILE A 575 -5.00 12.22 -14.38
N LEU A 576 -4.45 11.86 -15.55
CA LEU A 576 -4.63 10.54 -16.15
C LEU A 576 -4.00 9.43 -15.30
N ALA A 577 -2.75 9.60 -14.87
CA ALA A 577 -2.05 8.64 -14.01
C ALA A 577 -2.80 8.44 -12.67
N LEU A 578 -3.08 9.52 -11.95
CA LEU A 578 -3.78 9.48 -10.66
C LEU A 578 -5.21 8.93 -10.77
N TRP A 579 -5.91 9.14 -11.91
CA TRP A 579 -7.21 8.50 -12.15
C TRP A 579 -7.14 6.98 -12.26
N LEU A 580 -6.04 6.44 -12.83
CA LEU A 580 -5.78 5.01 -12.87
C LEU A 580 -5.37 4.50 -11.48
N LEU A 581 -4.44 5.19 -10.81
CA LEU A 581 -3.91 4.77 -9.51
C LEU A 581 -4.95 4.82 -8.37
N SER A 582 -5.99 5.68 -8.47
CA SER A 582 -7.08 5.74 -7.48
C SER A 582 -8.02 4.54 -7.48
N LYS A 583 -7.82 3.55 -8.36
CA LYS A 583 -8.83 2.55 -8.71
C LYS A 583 -8.25 1.16 -8.85
N GLU A 584 -8.69 0.26 -7.97
CA GLU A 584 -8.38 -1.14 -8.10
C GLU A 584 -8.86 -1.69 -9.46
N PRO A 585 -7.97 -2.24 -10.31
CA PRO A 585 -8.34 -2.80 -11.60
C PRO A 585 -8.85 -4.23 -11.45
N GLY A 586 -9.85 -4.61 -12.25
CA GLY A 586 -10.43 -5.96 -12.23
C GLY A 586 -11.15 -6.30 -10.92
N ASP A 587 -11.02 -7.55 -10.48
CA ASP A 587 -11.68 -8.05 -9.27
C ASP A 587 -10.98 -7.57 -7.99
N ARG A 588 -11.78 -7.22 -6.99
CA ARG A 588 -11.34 -6.72 -5.68
C ARG A 588 -11.25 -7.85 -4.66
N ARG A 589 -10.31 -7.75 -3.71
CA ARG A 589 -10.12 -8.67 -2.59
C ARG A 589 -10.14 -7.87 -1.27
N PRO A 590 -11.34 -7.51 -0.76
CA PRO A 590 -11.48 -6.61 0.39
C PRO A 590 -10.84 -7.15 1.67
N LEU A 591 -10.34 -6.25 2.52
CA LEU A 591 -9.65 -6.58 3.77
C LEU A 591 -10.41 -7.62 4.61
N GLY A 592 -9.72 -8.69 5.02
CA GLY A 592 -10.30 -9.80 5.76
C GLY A 592 -11.00 -10.86 4.91
N THR A 593 -11.12 -10.67 3.59
CA THR A 593 -11.70 -11.64 2.66
C THR A 593 -10.61 -12.52 2.07
N TYR A 594 -10.51 -13.76 2.54
CA TYR A 594 -9.47 -14.72 2.14
C TYR A 594 -10.10 -15.93 1.42
N PRO A 595 -10.26 -15.88 0.08
CA PRO A 595 -10.84 -17.00 -0.71
C PRO A 595 -9.84 -18.15 -0.95
N ASP A 596 -8.57 -17.93 -0.60
CA ASP A 596 -7.49 -18.88 -0.70
C ASP A 596 -7.17 -19.37 0.73
N GLU A 597 -7.69 -20.56 1.06
CA GLU A 597 -7.79 -21.09 2.42
C GLU A 597 -6.47 -21.71 2.93
N HIS A 598 -5.43 -20.88 3.06
CA HIS A 598 -4.13 -21.32 3.61
C HIS A 598 -4.22 -21.86 5.04
N PHE A 599 -5.10 -21.31 5.88
CA PHE A 599 -5.42 -21.86 7.20
C PHE A 599 -6.50 -22.94 7.09
N THR A 600 -6.15 -24.20 7.38
CA THR A 600 -7.12 -25.31 7.37
C THR A 600 -7.76 -25.52 8.75
N GLU A 601 -7.10 -25.10 9.84
CA GLU A 601 -7.60 -25.32 11.19
C GLU A 601 -8.83 -24.45 11.56
N GLU A 602 -9.65 -24.94 12.50
CA GLU A 602 -10.88 -24.26 12.91
C GLU A 602 -10.61 -22.95 13.68
N ALA A 603 -9.56 -22.90 14.51
CA ALA A 603 -9.31 -21.74 15.38
C ALA A 603 -8.95 -20.46 14.57
N PRO A 604 -8.00 -20.47 13.61
CA PRO A 604 -7.78 -19.34 12.72
C PRO A 604 -9.03 -18.94 11.93
N ARG A 605 -9.83 -19.91 11.46
CA ARG A 605 -11.08 -19.64 10.74
C ARG A 605 -12.11 -18.90 11.60
N ARG A 606 -12.21 -19.20 12.90
CA ARG A 606 -13.03 -18.43 13.86
C ARG A 606 -12.52 -17.00 14.05
N SER A 607 -11.20 -16.80 14.09
CA SER A 607 -10.60 -15.45 14.19
C SER A 607 -10.78 -14.64 12.91
N ILE A 608 -10.66 -15.25 11.73
CA ILE A 608 -11.00 -14.63 10.43
C ILE A 608 -12.48 -14.20 10.42
N ALA A 609 -13.42 -15.06 10.81
CA ALA A 609 -14.84 -14.72 10.86
C ALA A 609 -15.14 -13.59 11.88
N THR A 610 -14.40 -13.56 12.99
CA THR A 610 -14.48 -12.50 14.01
C THR A 610 -13.96 -11.16 13.46
N PHE A 611 -12.84 -11.17 12.74
CA PHE A 611 -12.26 -10.01 12.05
C PHE A 611 -13.21 -9.46 10.98
N GLN A 612 -13.74 -10.32 10.10
CA GLN A 612 -14.74 -9.96 9.09
C GLN A 612 -15.99 -9.31 9.72
N SER A 613 -16.52 -9.90 10.79
CA SER A 613 -17.68 -9.35 11.52
C SER A 613 -17.39 -7.97 12.13
N ARG A 614 -16.17 -7.77 12.67
CA ARG A 614 -15.70 -6.50 13.20
C ARG A 614 -15.52 -5.44 12.10
N LEU A 615 -14.91 -5.78 10.96
CA LEU A 615 -14.80 -4.87 9.82
C LEU A 615 -16.17 -4.47 9.28
N ALA A 616 -17.13 -5.40 9.19
CA ALA A 616 -18.50 -5.09 8.81
C ALA A 616 -19.21 -4.18 9.85
N GLN A 617 -18.87 -4.27 11.14
CA GLN A 617 -19.34 -3.34 12.16
C GLN A 617 -18.76 -1.93 11.98
N ILE A 618 -17.45 -1.83 11.71
CA ILE A 618 -16.76 -0.56 11.46
C ILE A 618 -17.35 0.12 10.23
N SER A 619 -17.53 -0.62 9.13
CA SER A 619 -18.17 -0.13 7.90
C SER A 619 -19.56 0.46 8.17
N ARG A 620 -20.42 -0.22 8.93
CA ARG A 620 -21.73 0.33 9.32
C ARG A 620 -21.62 1.63 10.12
N GLY A 621 -20.60 1.77 10.98
CA GLY A 621 -20.31 3.00 11.71
C GLY A 621 -19.87 4.15 10.79
N ILE A 622 -18.94 3.88 9.87
CA ILE A 622 -18.44 4.83 8.86
C ILE A 622 -19.59 5.30 7.96
N GLN A 623 -20.44 4.38 7.50
CA GLN A 623 -21.60 4.69 6.66
C GLN A 623 -22.64 5.55 7.40
N GLU A 624 -22.89 5.31 8.70
CA GLU A 624 -23.77 6.18 9.49
C GLU A 624 -23.16 7.57 9.74
N ARG A 625 -21.87 7.62 10.09
CA ARG A 625 -21.09 8.87 10.25
C ARG A 625 -21.14 9.72 8.98
N ASN A 626 -20.95 9.10 7.83
CA ASN A 626 -20.91 9.76 6.52
C ASN A 626 -22.26 10.32 6.07
N ARG A 627 -23.41 9.80 6.54
CA ARG A 627 -24.74 10.35 6.21
C ARG A 627 -24.94 11.78 6.73
N GLY A 628 -24.21 12.17 7.79
CA GLY A 628 -24.26 13.51 8.37
C GLY A 628 -23.25 14.51 7.77
N LEU A 629 -22.44 14.12 6.79
CA LEU A 629 -21.36 14.94 6.24
C LEU A 629 -21.66 15.46 4.83
N VAL A 630 -21.36 16.73 4.58
CA VAL A 630 -21.38 17.34 3.23
C VAL A 630 -20.29 16.72 2.34
N LEU A 631 -19.11 16.47 2.91
CA LEU A 631 -18.03 15.70 2.30
C LEU A 631 -17.78 14.44 3.16
N PRO A 632 -18.28 13.26 2.77
CA PRO A 632 -18.05 12.03 3.51
C PRO A 632 -16.61 11.54 3.33
N TYR A 633 -16.03 10.94 4.39
CA TYR A 633 -14.72 10.29 4.32
C TYR A 633 -14.91 8.78 4.15
N THR A 634 -14.50 8.25 2.99
CA THR A 634 -14.78 6.87 2.55
C THR A 634 -13.53 6.03 2.29
N TYR A 635 -12.34 6.63 2.26
CA TYR A 635 -11.09 5.94 1.88
C TYR A 635 -10.67 4.82 2.85
N LEU A 636 -11.29 4.77 4.03
CA LEU A 636 -11.12 3.72 5.04
C LEU A 636 -12.40 2.93 5.34
N ASP A 637 -13.43 2.95 4.47
CA ASP A 637 -14.55 2.02 4.61
C ASP A 637 -14.09 0.59 4.23
N PRO A 638 -14.09 -0.41 5.13
CA PRO A 638 -13.43 -1.71 4.88
C PRO A 638 -13.79 -2.45 3.57
N PRO A 639 -15.02 -2.40 3.03
CA PRO A 639 -15.34 -2.97 1.72
C PRO A 639 -14.60 -2.33 0.53
N LEU A 640 -13.94 -1.18 0.74
CA LEU A 640 -13.17 -0.44 -0.25
C LEU A 640 -11.65 -0.55 -0.03
N ILE A 641 -11.19 -1.20 1.04
CA ILE A 641 -9.78 -1.45 1.35
C ILE A 641 -9.39 -2.82 0.81
N GLU A 642 -8.35 -2.93 -0.01
CA GLU A 642 -7.78 -4.22 -0.43
C GLU A 642 -6.96 -4.88 0.70
N ASN A 643 -6.80 -6.21 0.65
CA ASN A 643 -5.85 -6.91 1.52
C ASN A 643 -4.37 -6.53 1.25
N SER A 644 -4.05 -5.96 0.08
CA SER A 644 -2.69 -5.79 -0.43
C SER A 644 -2.55 -4.52 -1.29
N VAL A 645 -1.30 -4.11 -1.53
CA VAL A 645 -0.95 -3.10 -2.54
C VAL A 645 -0.98 -3.75 -3.92
N SER A 646 -1.92 -3.34 -4.77
CA SER A 646 -2.16 -3.98 -6.09
C SER A 646 -2.64 -3.03 -7.20
N ILE A 647 -2.33 -1.74 -7.03
CA ILE A 647 -2.44 -0.66 -8.02
C ILE A 647 -1.39 0.42 -7.74
#